data_AF-A0AA41W7P9-F1
#
_entry.id   AF-A0AA41W7P9-F1
#
_cell.length_a   1.000
_cell.length_b   1.000
_cell.length_c   1.000
_cell.angle_alpha   90.00
_cell.angle_beta   90.00
_cell.angle_gamma   90.00
#
_symmetry.space_group_name_H-M   'P 1'
#
loop_
_entity.id
_entity.type
_entity.pdbx_description
1 polymer ?
#
loop_
_entity_poly.entity_id
_entity_poly.type
_entity_poly.pdbx_seq_one_letter_code
_entity_poly.pdbx_strand_id
1 'polypeptide(L)'
;MNAKVFALSAVALALSGCGGSNSTANSSGAVALTGDTVVGQTLTATVSDGNGTSGSSFAYEWTASGEWLSTVTGSTYVLTTEEIGKDISVRVRYTDDDGYSENVTATSAEVTDIVPDNVEGTVDISGVLESGEQLTANVTDANGTSGSAIAYQWMADDVAIADATSMTFLLTDTQIGALVTVSAAYVDNNEYDESVISAATVAVAPAPIVPPDVDDPGSVSIDKTSNIVMGDVLTALVLDGNGTTAGINYQWKADDVDISGATGMTYTAAASDLGKVLSVNAIYIDDDGYADDVNAAVEERVYSVIATDEASLELALAGAVDGDWIALGNGTFAGMTEKTLSVAATLTQTELSTATISGETCIVINGDGAVVDGLHFSETNFISGGTCDSNGNTTLFVEADNAVVRNTTFSGDIATTEYVFLGMKGNDNLVERNLFEGRNVSLKNGALSVYSNETVGEQERLTVQYNLFKDMEQEDSSSDSSASVINLGRSTGLDSIGQAGHKVQYNRFDNINVAKRMMRVQTSNALIHANTIVNSTGMIAVEDGSGNVVTNNVIIPLGTEDKEGGIFFTPMGHTISNNYIENVSEDDGAYGALVMNSDSIDLSTSKGNGFIIDAGVEDLTVTIEGNTIVNAKHGLNFDDKDCMNLDPLVLVSNNLIANEAANANGAESEAAPFKDFVAEPCSLKSGSDYSNNHFYADELSDSTDFDFNGKGQTDGNIGADDMLDMADIVRDAAGLASGQGADAGIGADTSSLMLITEEQVGPGSTWTAN
;
A
#
# COMPACT_ATOMS: atom_id res chain seq x y z
N MET A 1 10.37 88.53 9.40
CA MET A 1 10.30 89.31 10.65
C MET A 1 11.66 89.94 10.91
N ASN A 2 11.79 91.26 10.72
CA ASN A 2 12.88 92.08 11.26
C ASN A 2 12.34 93.49 11.46
N ALA A 3 12.40 93.96 12.69
CA ALA A 3 11.75 95.17 13.18
C ALA A 3 12.31 96.45 12.53
N LYS A 4 11.43 97.41 12.25
CA LYS A 4 11.80 98.83 12.36
C LYS A 4 10.84 99.52 13.33
N VAL A 5 11.50 100.13 14.30
CA VAL A 5 11.05 100.68 15.57
C VAL A 5 10.89 102.18 15.39
N PHE A 6 9.72 102.69 15.83
CA PHE A 6 9.43 103.99 16.45
C PHE A 6 9.75 105.30 15.72
N ALA A 7 8.74 106.18 15.66
CA ALA A 7 8.79 107.46 16.38
C ALA A 7 7.37 108.04 16.57
N LEU A 8 6.72 107.68 17.68
CA LEU A 8 5.67 108.50 18.28
C LEU A 8 6.32 109.27 19.44
N SER A 9 6.48 110.58 19.29
CA SER A 9 6.90 111.50 20.34
C SER A 9 6.73 112.92 19.82
N ALA A 10 6.26 113.91 20.55
CA ALA A 10 5.50 113.99 21.78
C ALA A 10 5.03 115.45 21.80
N VAL A 11 3.83 115.69 22.28
CA VAL A 11 3.39 117.02 22.68
C VAL A 11 4.33 117.51 23.78
N ALA A 12 4.87 118.73 23.64
CA ALA A 12 5.49 119.46 24.75
C ALA A 12 4.76 120.79 24.95
N LEU A 13 3.98 120.82 26.04
CA LEU A 13 3.41 122.00 26.68
C LEU A 13 4.48 123.05 27.01
N ALA A 14 4.14 124.33 26.84
CA ALA A 14 4.56 125.43 27.72
C ALA A 14 3.30 126.26 28.02
N LEU A 15 2.57 125.98 29.11
CA LEU A 15 2.78 126.43 30.49
C LEU A 15 2.48 127.92 30.72
N SER A 16 1.51 128.13 31.61
CA SER A 16 1.41 129.21 32.61
C SER A 16 0.87 130.58 32.20
N GLY A 17 0.05 131.14 33.10
CA GLY A 17 -0.23 132.56 33.17
C GLY A 17 -1.72 132.87 33.06
N CYS A 18 -2.51 132.62 34.11
CA CYS A 18 -2.90 133.62 35.11
C CYS A 18 -3.97 134.61 34.59
N GLY A 19 -5.03 134.78 35.38
CA GLY A 19 -6.28 135.38 34.94
C GLY A 19 -6.22 136.84 34.50
N GLY A 20 -7.28 137.22 33.77
CA GLY A 20 -7.78 138.59 33.71
C GLY A 20 -7.06 139.52 32.74
N SER A 21 -7.48 139.53 31.47
CA SER A 21 -8.11 140.70 30.81
C SER A 21 -8.13 140.52 29.28
N ASN A 22 -9.22 141.00 28.70
CA ASN A 22 -9.71 140.83 27.34
C ASN A 22 -8.76 141.37 26.22
N SER A 23 -8.32 140.53 25.26
CA SER A 23 -7.96 140.97 23.88
C SER A 23 -7.95 139.81 22.87
N THR A 24 -8.66 139.98 21.75
CA THR A 24 -9.03 139.00 20.72
C THR A 24 -8.05 138.95 19.52
N ALA A 25 -7.12 137.99 19.45
CA ALA A 25 -6.26 137.76 18.28
C ALA A 25 -6.41 136.32 17.75
N ASN A 26 -6.58 136.17 16.44
CA ASN A 26 -6.74 134.88 15.76
C ASN A 26 -5.40 134.11 15.64
N SER A 27 -5.42 132.78 15.81
CA SER A 27 -4.34 131.85 15.42
C SER A 27 -4.76 131.08 14.18
N SER A 28 -3.91 131.04 13.15
CA SER A 28 -4.26 130.31 11.92
C SER A 28 -4.30 128.79 12.11
N GLY A 29 -5.23 128.16 11.41
CA GLY A 29 -5.42 126.71 11.38
C GLY A 29 -4.35 125.93 10.62
N ALA A 30 -4.37 124.60 10.76
CA ALA A 30 -3.61 123.66 9.92
C ALA A 30 -4.41 122.38 9.62
N VAL A 31 -4.10 121.71 8.50
CA VAL A 31 -4.61 120.37 8.16
C VAL A 31 -3.46 119.44 7.80
N ALA A 32 -3.54 118.18 8.23
CA ALA A 32 -2.60 117.11 7.88
C ALA A 32 -3.31 115.91 7.23
N LEU A 33 -2.65 115.26 6.28
CA LEU A 33 -3.11 114.03 5.64
C LEU A 33 -2.33 112.81 6.18
N THR A 34 -3.05 111.74 6.51
CA THR A 34 -2.48 110.45 6.94
C THR A 34 -3.08 109.28 6.14
N GLY A 35 -2.28 108.23 5.91
CA GLY A 35 -2.64 107.05 5.10
C GLY A 35 -1.59 106.76 4.01
N ASP A 36 -1.54 105.51 3.54
CA ASP A 36 -0.62 105.09 2.47
C ASP A 36 -1.18 105.46 1.09
N THR A 37 -0.29 105.90 0.19
CA THR A 37 -0.64 106.31 -1.18
C THR A 37 -0.57 105.12 -2.14
N VAL A 38 -1.41 104.12 -1.88
CA VAL A 38 -1.56 102.89 -2.69
C VAL A 38 -3.04 102.69 -3.02
N VAL A 39 -3.35 102.22 -4.23
CA VAL A 39 -4.74 101.91 -4.63
C VAL A 39 -5.45 101.03 -3.59
N GLY A 40 -6.69 101.38 -3.29
CA GLY A 40 -7.54 100.72 -2.29
C GLY A 40 -7.33 101.20 -0.85
N GLN A 41 -6.30 101.99 -0.57
CA GLN A 41 -6.04 102.56 0.77
C GLN A 41 -6.77 103.90 0.99
N THR A 42 -6.95 104.29 2.25
CA THR A 42 -7.70 105.51 2.63
C THR A 42 -6.79 106.61 3.16
N LEU A 43 -6.88 107.82 2.58
CA LEU A 43 -6.30 109.05 3.11
C LEU A 43 -7.30 109.76 4.06
N THR A 44 -6.80 110.30 5.18
CA THR A 44 -7.60 111.00 6.21
C THR A 44 -7.04 112.40 6.48
N ALA A 45 -7.91 113.42 6.39
CA ALA A 45 -7.62 114.81 6.71
C ALA A 45 -7.99 115.14 8.15
N THR A 46 -7.02 115.62 8.93
CA THR A 46 -7.24 116.06 10.32
C THR A 46 -6.88 117.52 10.48
N VAL A 47 -7.80 118.33 11.00
CA VAL A 47 -7.64 119.77 11.20
C VAL A 47 -7.29 120.07 12.67
N SER A 48 -6.39 121.02 12.89
CA SER A 48 -6.03 121.53 14.22
C SER A 48 -5.94 123.06 14.22
N ASP A 49 -6.46 123.69 15.26
CA ASP A 49 -6.42 125.14 15.47
C ASP A 49 -6.07 125.48 16.93
N GLY A 50 -5.31 126.56 17.13
CA GLY A 50 -4.90 127.04 18.45
C GLY A 50 -6.01 127.74 19.25
N ASN A 51 -7.00 128.31 18.58
CA ASN A 51 -8.17 128.95 19.20
C ASN A 51 -9.28 127.93 19.53
N GLY A 52 -9.17 126.71 19.01
CA GLY A 52 -10.17 125.64 19.18
C GLY A 52 -11.13 125.55 17.99
N THR A 53 -11.65 124.35 17.75
CA THR A 53 -12.57 124.04 16.64
C THR A 53 -13.80 123.23 17.07
N SER A 54 -14.11 123.25 18.36
CA SER A 54 -15.11 122.37 18.97
C SER A 54 -16.55 122.69 18.55
N GLY A 55 -16.83 123.92 18.12
CA GLY A 55 -18.11 124.35 17.54
C GLY A 55 -18.11 124.45 16.01
N SER A 56 -16.99 124.14 15.35
CA SER A 56 -16.80 124.36 13.91
C SER A 56 -17.49 123.31 13.04
N SER A 57 -18.10 123.75 11.94
CA SER A 57 -18.47 122.87 10.82
C SER A 57 -17.39 122.95 9.74
N PHE A 58 -16.80 121.81 9.37
CA PHE A 58 -15.73 121.72 8.37
C PHE A 58 -16.30 121.38 6.99
N ALA A 59 -15.87 122.12 5.98
CA ALA A 59 -16.11 121.81 4.57
C ALA A 59 -14.81 121.31 3.93
N TYR A 60 -14.77 120.02 3.57
CA TYR A 60 -13.64 119.39 2.88
C TYR A 60 -13.89 119.37 1.38
N GLU A 61 -12.87 119.74 0.61
CA GLU A 61 -12.88 119.65 -0.84
C GLU A 61 -11.57 119.01 -1.28
N TRP A 62 -11.64 117.88 -1.99
CA TRP A 62 -10.47 117.12 -2.42
C TRP A 62 -10.14 117.36 -3.89
N THR A 63 -8.86 117.26 -4.24
CA THR A 63 -8.37 117.30 -5.62
C THR A 63 -7.35 116.20 -5.89
N ALA A 64 -7.35 115.65 -7.10
CA ALA A 64 -6.28 114.79 -7.61
C ALA A 64 -5.47 115.57 -8.66
N SER A 65 -4.18 115.79 -8.42
CA SER A 65 -3.28 116.63 -9.22
C SER A 65 -3.89 117.97 -9.67
N GLY A 66 -4.61 118.61 -8.75
CA GLY A 66 -5.25 119.91 -8.95
C GLY A 66 -6.65 119.89 -9.57
N GLU A 67 -7.18 118.74 -10.01
CA GLU A 67 -8.57 118.62 -10.47
C GLU A 67 -9.54 118.23 -9.35
N TRP A 68 -10.70 118.89 -9.29
CA TRP A 68 -11.67 118.72 -8.19
C TRP A 68 -12.37 117.36 -8.20
N LEU A 69 -12.30 116.67 -7.06
CA LEU A 69 -13.09 115.48 -6.75
C LEU A 69 -14.42 115.93 -6.13
N SER A 70 -15.27 116.57 -6.93
CA SER A 70 -16.42 117.36 -6.47
C SER A 70 -17.50 116.59 -5.68
N THR A 71 -17.44 115.25 -5.68
CA THR A 71 -18.35 114.39 -4.91
C THR A 71 -17.81 114.02 -3.52
N VAL A 72 -16.54 114.32 -3.23
CA VAL A 72 -15.88 113.95 -1.97
C VAL A 72 -15.89 115.14 -1.02
N THR A 73 -16.71 115.06 0.02
CA THR A 73 -16.93 116.15 0.99
C THR A 73 -16.63 115.75 2.44
N GLY A 74 -16.26 114.49 2.66
CA GLY A 74 -15.87 113.96 3.97
C GLY A 74 -14.40 114.23 4.30
N SER A 75 -14.02 113.97 5.55
CA SER A 75 -12.64 114.08 6.01
C SER A 75 -11.73 112.93 5.55
N THR A 76 -12.23 111.97 4.77
CA THR A 76 -11.47 110.83 4.25
C THR A 76 -11.73 110.59 2.77
N TYR A 77 -10.78 109.95 2.09
CA TYR A 77 -10.87 109.59 0.68
C TYR A 77 -10.16 108.25 0.40
N VAL A 78 -10.83 107.30 -0.25
CA VAL A 78 -10.24 106.00 -0.66
C VAL A 78 -9.65 106.15 -2.05
N LEU A 79 -8.38 105.79 -2.20
CA LEU A 79 -7.65 105.85 -3.46
C LEU A 79 -8.12 104.74 -4.39
N THR A 80 -8.38 105.07 -5.65
CA THR A 80 -8.75 104.11 -6.68
C THR A 80 -7.65 104.01 -7.73
N THR A 81 -7.81 103.07 -8.66
CA THR A 81 -6.88 102.92 -9.78
C THR A 81 -6.80 104.17 -10.66
N GLU A 82 -7.84 105.03 -10.66
CA GLU A 82 -7.85 106.28 -11.44
C GLU A 82 -6.86 107.33 -10.90
N GLU A 83 -6.42 107.18 -9.65
CA GLU A 83 -5.47 108.08 -9.00
C GLU A 83 -4.00 107.64 -9.11
N ILE A 84 -3.70 106.46 -9.70
CA ILE A 84 -2.31 105.99 -9.87
C ILE A 84 -1.47 107.08 -10.56
N GLY A 85 -0.34 107.44 -9.93
CA GLY A 85 0.58 108.47 -10.39
C GLY A 85 0.14 109.91 -10.12
N LYS A 86 -1.00 110.15 -9.46
CA LYS A 86 -1.49 111.49 -9.08
C LYS A 86 -1.26 111.76 -7.58
N ASP A 87 -0.95 113.00 -7.23
CA ASP A 87 -0.95 113.48 -5.85
C ASP A 87 -2.36 113.92 -5.41
N ILE A 88 -2.72 113.69 -4.14
CA ILE A 88 -4.04 114.03 -3.62
C ILE A 88 -3.94 115.19 -2.64
N SER A 89 -4.68 116.27 -2.88
CA SER A 89 -4.77 117.42 -1.98
C SER A 89 -6.16 117.56 -1.37
N VAL A 90 -6.23 118.07 -0.15
CA VAL A 90 -7.46 118.46 0.52
C VAL A 90 -7.42 119.93 0.89
N ARG A 91 -8.51 120.65 0.65
CA ARG A 91 -8.79 121.98 1.17
C ARG A 91 -9.88 121.90 2.22
N VAL A 92 -9.66 122.54 3.37
CA VAL A 92 -10.64 122.57 4.47
C VAL A 92 -10.93 123.99 4.88
N ARG A 93 -12.22 124.35 4.90
CA ARG A 93 -12.71 125.64 5.37
C ARG A 93 -13.58 125.46 6.59
N TYR A 94 -13.38 126.32 7.60
CA TYR A 94 -14.17 126.32 8.82
C TYR A 94 -14.11 127.70 9.49
N THR A 95 -14.93 127.91 10.51
CA THR A 95 -14.82 129.06 11.42
C THR A 95 -14.42 128.52 12.78
N ASP A 96 -13.35 129.05 13.37
CA ASP A 96 -12.85 128.64 14.68
C ASP A 96 -13.81 129.01 15.84
N ASP A 97 -13.46 128.61 17.06
CA ASP A 97 -14.30 128.84 18.25
C ASP A 97 -14.37 130.33 18.66
N ASP A 98 -13.46 131.18 18.17
CA ASP A 98 -13.45 132.63 18.38
C ASP A 98 -14.16 133.42 17.26
N GLY A 99 -14.66 132.74 16.22
CA GLY A 99 -15.48 133.30 15.15
C GLY A 99 -14.71 133.76 13.89
N TYR A 100 -13.43 133.41 13.75
CA TYR A 100 -12.61 133.69 12.57
C TYR A 100 -12.71 132.58 11.52
N SER A 101 -12.83 132.95 10.25
CA SER A 101 -12.87 131.98 9.14
C SER A 101 -11.47 131.59 8.68
N GLU A 102 -11.21 130.29 8.65
CA GLU A 102 -9.96 129.65 8.26
C GLU A 102 -10.10 128.85 6.95
N ASN A 103 -9.00 128.72 6.21
CA ASN A 103 -8.94 127.98 4.94
C ASN A 103 -7.54 127.39 4.75
N VAL A 104 -7.42 126.07 4.97
CA VAL A 104 -6.15 125.35 5.05
C VAL A 104 -6.09 124.22 4.03
N THR A 105 -4.88 123.85 3.59
CA THR A 105 -4.69 122.80 2.58
C THR A 105 -3.52 121.88 2.91
N ALA A 106 -3.62 120.60 2.54
CA ALA A 106 -2.54 119.61 2.59
C ALA A 106 -2.52 118.76 1.31
N THR A 107 -1.37 118.19 0.95
CA THR A 107 -1.16 117.36 -0.25
C THR A 107 -0.34 116.10 0.08
N SER A 108 -0.68 114.96 -0.52
CA SER A 108 0.00 113.66 -0.38
C SER A 108 1.14 113.46 -1.38
N ALA A 109 1.85 112.33 -1.29
CA ALA A 109 2.66 111.80 -2.39
C ALA A 109 1.78 111.18 -3.51
N GLU A 110 2.38 110.80 -4.63
CA GLU A 110 1.69 110.14 -5.76
C GLU A 110 1.23 108.70 -5.42
N VAL A 111 0.09 108.27 -5.95
CA VAL A 111 -0.49 106.94 -5.68
C VAL A 111 0.19 105.83 -6.50
N THR A 112 0.39 104.64 -5.92
CA THR A 112 1.03 103.44 -6.56
C THR A 112 0.12 102.18 -6.55
N ASP A 113 0.47 101.15 -7.34
CA ASP A 113 -0.30 99.89 -7.55
C ASP A 113 0.34 98.66 -6.85
N ILE A 114 -0.35 97.50 -6.78
CA ILE A 114 0.09 96.21 -6.17
C ILE A 114 0.32 95.12 -7.25
N VAL A 115 1.46 94.40 -7.23
CA VAL A 115 1.75 93.21 -8.08
C VAL A 115 2.30 92.03 -7.22
N PRO A 116 1.80 90.78 -7.33
CA PRO A 116 2.29 89.61 -6.57
C PRO A 116 3.47 88.82 -7.22
N ASP A 117 4.28 88.13 -6.40
CA ASP A 117 5.48 87.34 -6.78
C ASP A 117 5.16 85.88 -7.22
N ASN A 118 5.97 85.28 -8.11
CA ASN A 118 5.84 83.88 -8.57
C ASN A 118 6.53 82.85 -7.65
N VAL A 119 5.97 81.63 -7.55
CA VAL A 119 6.53 80.47 -6.81
C VAL A 119 6.39 79.19 -7.66
N GLU A 120 7.51 78.54 -8.01
CA GLU A 120 7.55 77.32 -8.85
C GLU A 120 6.88 76.09 -8.16
N GLY A 121 6.13 75.29 -8.92
CA GLY A 121 5.46 74.08 -8.42
C GLY A 121 6.30 72.78 -8.47
N THR A 122 5.67 71.62 -8.25
CA THR A 122 6.30 70.30 -8.30
C THR A 122 5.39 69.25 -8.95
N VAL A 123 5.97 68.16 -9.46
CA VAL A 123 5.23 66.98 -9.97
C VAL A 123 5.83 65.67 -9.45
N ASP A 124 4.98 64.79 -8.90
CA ASP A 124 5.38 63.49 -8.33
C ASP A 124 4.65 62.32 -8.99
N ILE A 125 5.33 61.19 -9.16
CA ILE A 125 4.77 59.94 -9.71
C ILE A 125 4.32 59.02 -8.57
N SER A 126 3.10 58.48 -8.66
CA SER A 126 2.59 57.41 -7.78
C SER A 126 2.08 56.22 -8.58
N GLY A 127 2.09 55.02 -7.99
CA GLY A 127 1.68 53.76 -8.61
C GLY A 127 2.71 52.64 -8.39
N VAL A 128 2.38 51.42 -8.84
CA VAL A 128 3.30 50.27 -8.80
C VAL A 128 4.14 50.27 -10.07
N LEU A 129 5.47 50.10 -9.92
CA LEU A 129 6.43 50.10 -11.03
C LEU A 129 6.62 48.70 -11.62
N GLU A 130 5.53 48.11 -12.09
CA GLU A 130 5.49 46.78 -12.71
C GLU A 130 4.78 46.84 -14.07
N SER A 131 5.22 46.03 -15.04
CA SER A 131 4.52 45.93 -16.33
C SER A 131 3.05 45.53 -16.12
N GLY A 132 2.14 46.24 -16.77
CA GLY A 132 0.68 46.07 -16.61
C GLY A 132 0.05 47.00 -15.56
N GLU A 133 0.85 47.68 -14.74
CA GLU A 133 0.36 48.61 -13.71
C GLU A 133 0.26 50.06 -14.19
N GLN A 134 -0.63 50.84 -13.57
CA GLN A 134 -0.88 52.24 -13.94
C GLN A 134 -0.16 53.20 -12.98
N LEU A 135 0.61 54.14 -13.54
CA LEU A 135 1.22 55.27 -12.85
C LEU A 135 0.34 56.52 -12.97
N THR A 136 0.45 57.42 -11.98
CA THR A 136 -0.28 58.69 -11.90
C THR A 136 0.68 59.84 -11.58
N ALA A 137 0.58 60.96 -12.31
CA ALA A 137 1.34 62.19 -12.08
C ALA A 137 0.53 63.19 -11.25
N ASN A 138 1.09 63.67 -10.14
CA ASN A 138 0.43 64.58 -9.21
C ASN A 138 1.18 65.91 -9.15
N VAL A 139 0.55 66.99 -9.60
CA VAL A 139 1.13 68.35 -9.58
C VAL A 139 0.69 69.09 -8.32
N THR A 140 1.62 69.76 -7.65
CA THR A 140 1.36 70.61 -6.48
C THR A 140 1.99 71.98 -6.68
N ASP A 141 1.23 73.05 -6.43
CA ASP A 141 1.68 74.43 -6.52
C ASP A 141 1.13 75.24 -5.34
N ALA A 142 1.96 76.08 -4.71
CA ALA A 142 1.60 76.89 -3.55
C ALA A 142 0.60 78.02 -3.89
N ASN A 143 0.67 78.56 -5.10
CA ASN A 143 -0.28 79.57 -5.62
C ASN A 143 -1.53 78.90 -6.20
N GLY A 144 -1.48 77.58 -6.41
CA GLY A 144 -2.55 76.74 -6.89
C GLY A 144 -2.60 76.67 -8.43
N THR A 145 -3.14 75.55 -8.91
CA THR A 145 -3.23 75.20 -10.34
C THR A 145 -4.64 75.33 -10.89
N SER A 146 -5.53 76.04 -10.17
CA SER A 146 -6.98 75.87 -10.28
C SER A 146 -7.57 76.34 -11.61
N GLY A 147 -7.61 75.41 -12.57
CA GLY A 147 -8.40 75.51 -13.81
C GLY A 147 -7.57 75.49 -15.10
N SER A 148 -6.24 75.60 -15.01
CA SER A 148 -5.37 75.47 -16.17
C SER A 148 -5.22 74.00 -16.59
N ALA A 149 -5.32 73.73 -17.90
CA ALA A 149 -5.04 72.41 -18.43
C ALA A 149 -3.55 72.10 -18.25
N ILE A 150 -3.23 71.05 -17.49
CA ILE A 150 -1.85 70.59 -17.31
C ILE A 150 -1.48 69.70 -18.49
N ALA A 151 -0.42 70.06 -19.21
CA ALA A 151 0.15 69.26 -20.27
C ALA A 151 1.19 68.30 -19.70
N TYR A 152 0.94 66.99 -19.80
CA TYR A 152 1.87 65.96 -19.35
C TYR A 152 2.66 65.39 -20.52
N GLN A 153 3.88 64.91 -20.24
CA GLN A 153 4.64 64.03 -21.13
C GLN A 153 5.44 63.04 -20.28
N TRP A 154 5.13 61.75 -20.43
CA TRP A 154 5.89 60.68 -19.78
C TRP A 154 7.13 60.31 -20.61
N MET A 155 8.19 59.94 -19.91
CA MET A 155 9.48 59.57 -20.49
C MET A 155 9.98 58.28 -19.85
N ALA A 156 10.70 57.47 -20.63
CA ALA A 156 11.44 56.31 -20.18
C ALA A 156 12.91 56.51 -20.55
N ASP A 157 13.82 56.44 -19.57
CA ASP A 157 15.26 56.71 -19.73
C ASP A 157 15.53 58.02 -20.48
N ASP A 158 14.85 59.09 -20.05
CA ASP A 158 14.91 60.45 -20.63
C ASP A 158 14.41 60.57 -22.08
N VAL A 159 13.76 59.54 -22.63
CA VAL A 159 13.14 59.57 -23.97
C VAL A 159 11.62 59.65 -23.85
N ALA A 160 11.02 60.62 -24.54
CA ALA A 160 9.57 60.79 -24.58
C ALA A 160 8.87 59.53 -25.13
N ILE A 161 7.91 59.03 -24.36
CA ILE A 161 7.05 57.93 -24.78
C ILE A 161 5.95 58.52 -25.67
N ALA A 162 5.86 58.03 -26.90
CA ALA A 162 4.88 58.54 -27.86
C ALA A 162 3.45 58.45 -27.30
N ASP A 163 2.68 59.52 -27.47
CA ASP A 163 1.28 59.67 -27.06
C ASP A 163 1.00 59.56 -25.54
N ALA A 164 2.04 59.42 -24.71
CA ALA A 164 1.91 59.37 -23.26
C ALA A 164 1.79 60.79 -22.66
N THR A 165 0.67 61.45 -22.93
CA THR A 165 0.42 62.86 -22.56
C THR A 165 -0.70 63.04 -21.53
N SER A 166 -1.14 61.96 -20.90
CA SER A 166 -2.22 61.96 -19.90
C SER A 166 -1.66 62.02 -18.48
N MET A 167 -2.51 62.39 -17.51
CA MET A 167 -2.15 62.38 -16.08
C MET A 167 -1.76 60.97 -15.59
N THR A 168 -2.28 59.92 -16.23
CA THR A 168 -1.93 58.53 -15.95
C THR A 168 -1.21 57.87 -17.11
N PHE A 169 -0.40 56.86 -16.81
CA PHE A 169 0.35 56.08 -17.79
C PHE A 169 0.36 54.59 -17.43
N LEU A 170 -0.06 53.74 -18.36
CA LEU A 170 -0.03 52.28 -18.19
C LEU A 170 1.36 51.77 -18.60
N LEU A 171 2.06 51.14 -17.66
CA LEU A 171 3.33 50.47 -17.94
C LEU A 171 3.09 49.24 -18.81
N THR A 172 3.93 49.06 -19.82
CA THR A 172 3.93 47.87 -20.67
C THR A 172 5.29 47.19 -20.60
N ASP A 173 5.41 46.01 -21.21
CA ASP A 173 6.67 45.27 -21.25
C ASP A 173 7.81 46.08 -21.89
N THR A 174 7.47 47.07 -22.72
CA THR A 174 8.46 47.96 -23.36
C THR A 174 9.15 48.92 -22.40
N GLN A 175 8.60 49.13 -21.20
CA GLN A 175 9.20 49.96 -20.15
C GLN A 175 9.97 49.15 -19.10
N ILE A 176 9.96 47.80 -19.16
CA ILE A 176 10.70 46.96 -18.19
C ILE A 176 12.18 47.35 -18.20
N GLY A 177 12.71 47.65 -17.01
CA GLY A 177 14.09 48.08 -16.80
C GLY A 177 14.34 49.58 -16.94
N ALA A 178 13.40 50.35 -17.49
CA ALA A 178 13.56 51.80 -17.70
C ALA A 178 13.22 52.60 -16.43
N LEU A 179 13.89 53.74 -16.26
CA LEU A 179 13.53 54.76 -15.26
C LEU A 179 12.46 55.69 -15.86
N VAL A 180 11.35 55.89 -15.16
CA VAL A 180 10.22 56.69 -15.66
C VAL A 180 10.25 58.09 -15.05
N THR A 181 10.03 59.11 -15.88
CA THR A 181 9.83 60.51 -15.45
C THR A 181 8.59 61.09 -16.13
N VAL A 182 8.02 62.15 -15.55
CA VAL A 182 6.94 62.91 -16.18
C VAL A 182 7.22 64.41 -16.07
N SER A 183 7.06 65.12 -17.18
CA SER A 183 7.03 66.59 -17.18
C SER A 183 5.60 67.09 -17.16
N ALA A 184 5.33 68.16 -16.42
CA ALA A 184 4.05 68.85 -16.36
C ALA A 184 4.24 70.35 -16.61
N ALA A 185 3.49 70.89 -17.57
CA ALA A 185 3.49 72.33 -17.88
C ALA A 185 2.08 72.92 -17.72
N TYR A 186 1.97 74.08 -17.08
CA TYR A 186 0.69 74.75 -16.77
C TYR A 186 0.89 76.25 -16.50
N VAL A 187 -0.20 77.00 -16.39
CA VAL A 187 -0.21 78.41 -15.91
C VAL A 187 -0.79 78.43 -14.51
N ASP A 188 -0.09 79.03 -13.55
CA ASP A 188 -0.56 79.13 -12.17
C ASP A 188 -1.69 80.17 -12.01
N ASN A 189 -2.27 80.26 -10.81
CA ASN A 189 -3.35 81.20 -10.53
C ASN A 189 -2.93 82.68 -10.53
N ASN A 190 -1.63 82.97 -10.49
CA ASN A 190 -1.07 84.31 -10.57
C ASN A 190 -0.64 84.68 -12.00
N GLU A 191 -1.03 83.87 -13.00
CA GLU A 191 -0.77 84.04 -14.43
C GLU A 191 0.71 83.83 -14.85
N TYR A 192 1.49 83.07 -14.08
CA TYR A 192 2.85 82.68 -14.44
C TYR A 192 2.89 81.30 -15.13
N ASP A 193 3.69 81.19 -16.19
CA ASP A 193 3.96 79.91 -16.88
C ASP A 193 4.92 79.03 -16.06
N GLU A 194 4.52 77.79 -15.77
CA GLU A 194 5.25 76.80 -14.99
C GLU A 194 5.58 75.55 -15.82
N SER A 195 6.77 74.97 -15.62
CA SER A 195 7.22 73.76 -16.31
C SER A 195 8.15 72.93 -15.42
N VAL A 196 7.60 71.85 -14.86
CA VAL A 196 8.26 71.03 -13.83
C VAL A 196 8.45 69.59 -14.31
N ILE A 197 9.48 68.91 -13.81
CA ILE A 197 9.78 67.50 -14.12
C ILE A 197 9.92 66.71 -12.82
N SER A 198 9.34 65.52 -12.77
CA SER A 198 9.43 64.64 -11.60
C SER A 198 10.86 64.13 -11.39
N ALA A 199 11.15 63.66 -10.18
CA ALA A 199 12.27 62.76 -10.00
C ALA A 199 12.08 61.48 -10.83
N ALA A 200 13.18 60.88 -11.30
CA ALA A 200 13.14 59.57 -11.95
C ALA A 200 12.76 58.49 -10.95
N THR A 201 11.88 57.57 -11.37
CA THR A 201 11.54 56.39 -10.58
C THR A 201 12.71 55.42 -10.52
N VAL A 202 12.58 54.34 -9.73
CA VAL A 202 13.41 53.15 -9.94
C VAL A 202 12.98 52.42 -11.21
N ALA A 203 13.80 51.46 -11.66
CA ALA A 203 13.54 50.68 -12.87
C ALA A 203 12.25 49.86 -12.76
N VAL A 204 11.46 49.83 -13.82
CA VAL A 204 10.20 49.06 -13.89
C VAL A 204 10.49 47.56 -13.87
N ALA A 205 9.78 46.81 -13.03
CA ALA A 205 9.90 45.35 -12.93
C ALA A 205 8.96 44.61 -13.90
N PRO A 206 9.29 43.37 -14.31
CA PRO A 206 8.34 42.51 -15.01
C PRO A 206 7.19 42.10 -14.08
N ALA A 207 6.02 41.79 -14.67
CA ALA A 207 4.89 41.24 -13.90
C ALA A 207 5.26 39.88 -13.27
N PRO A 208 4.70 39.52 -12.10
CA PRO A 208 4.93 38.22 -11.48
C PRO A 208 4.42 37.07 -12.36
N ILE A 209 5.21 35.99 -12.46
CA ILE A 209 4.77 34.74 -13.10
C ILE A 209 3.98 33.92 -12.07
N VAL A 210 2.69 33.69 -12.29
CA VAL A 210 1.89 32.76 -11.48
C VAL A 210 2.21 31.33 -11.97
N PRO A 211 2.67 30.40 -11.10
CA PRO A 211 2.85 29.00 -11.48
C PRO A 211 1.51 28.38 -11.93
N PRO A 212 1.50 27.41 -12.88
CA PRO A 212 0.31 26.60 -13.10
C PRO A 212 -0.03 25.82 -11.83
N ASP A 213 -1.32 25.65 -11.53
CA ASP A 213 -1.78 24.78 -10.45
C ASP A 213 -1.16 23.40 -10.57
N VAL A 214 -0.67 22.85 -9.45
CA VAL A 214 -0.15 21.48 -9.39
C VAL A 214 -1.29 20.61 -8.89
N ASP A 215 -1.67 19.64 -9.71
CA ASP A 215 -2.67 18.61 -9.40
C ASP A 215 -2.36 17.89 -8.07
N ASP A 216 -3.36 17.79 -7.18
CA ASP A 216 -3.31 17.01 -5.94
C ASP A 216 -4.30 15.85 -6.06
N PRO A 217 -3.83 14.64 -6.44
CA PRO A 217 -4.73 13.56 -6.83
C PRO A 217 -5.60 13.12 -5.66
N GLY A 218 -6.89 12.99 -5.90
CA GLY A 218 -7.80 12.51 -4.86
C GLY A 218 -7.73 11.00 -4.64
N SER A 219 -8.71 10.50 -3.90
CA SER A 219 -8.75 9.11 -3.46
C SER A 219 -10.19 8.60 -3.37
N VAL A 220 -10.36 7.29 -3.46
CA VAL A 220 -11.62 6.62 -3.13
C VAL A 220 -11.40 5.63 -2.00
N SER A 221 -12.39 5.51 -1.12
CA SER A 221 -12.43 4.54 -0.03
C SER A 221 -13.77 3.84 0.01
N ILE A 222 -13.81 2.63 0.57
CA ILE A 222 -15.04 1.88 0.82
C ILE A 222 -15.32 1.94 2.32
N ASP A 223 -16.54 2.31 2.72
CA ASP A 223 -16.92 2.47 4.13
C ASP A 223 -16.88 1.16 4.94
N LYS A 224 -17.21 0.04 4.31
CA LYS A 224 -17.17 -1.30 4.90
C LYS A 224 -16.11 -2.16 4.21
N THR A 225 -15.00 -2.41 4.91
CA THR A 225 -13.83 -3.12 4.38
C THR A 225 -13.67 -4.57 4.88
N SER A 226 -14.44 -4.97 5.91
CA SER A 226 -14.38 -6.30 6.52
C SER A 226 -15.75 -6.83 6.92
N ASN A 227 -15.82 -8.14 7.17
CA ASN A 227 -17.01 -8.91 7.56
C ASN A 227 -18.20 -8.61 6.65
N ILE A 228 -17.97 -8.69 5.33
CA ILE A 228 -18.96 -8.38 4.32
C ILE A 228 -19.85 -9.60 4.12
N VAL A 229 -21.14 -9.43 4.39
CA VAL A 229 -22.16 -10.45 4.25
C VAL A 229 -23.11 -10.07 3.12
N MET A 230 -23.63 -11.06 2.40
CA MET A 230 -24.67 -10.85 1.40
C MET A 230 -25.80 -9.95 1.94
N GLY A 231 -26.17 -8.93 1.17
CA GLY A 231 -27.18 -7.93 1.52
C GLY A 231 -26.62 -6.68 2.20
N ASP A 232 -25.34 -6.67 2.58
CA ASP A 232 -24.67 -5.44 3.03
C ASP A 232 -24.61 -4.39 1.92
N VAL A 233 -24.72 -3.12 2.32
CA VAL A 233 -24.54 -1.97 1.43
C VAL A 233 -23.16 -1.38 1.67
N LEU A 234 -22.33 -1.39 0.63
CA LEU A 234 -21.01 -0.76 0.60
C LEU A 234 -21.15 0.62 -0.07
N THR A 235 -20.46 1.62 0.46
CA THR A 235 -20.46 2.99 -0.04
C THR A 235 -19.04 3.41 -0.43
N ALA A 236 -18.87 3.83 -1.68
CA ALA A 236 -17.63 4.41 -2.18
C ALA A 236 -17.61 5.93 -1.88
N LEU A 237 -16.62 6.36 -1.10
CA LEU A 237 -16.42 7.76 -0.69
C LEU A 237 -15.18 8.31 -1.39
N VAL A 238 -15.39 9.31 -2.26
CA VAL A 238 -14.30 10.06 -2.90
C VAL A 238 -13.91 11.24 -2.01
N LEU A 239 -12.60 11.41 -1.80
CA LEU A 239 -11.99 12.49 -1.05
C LEU A 239 -10.93 13.16 -1.92
N ASP A 240 -11.08 14.46 -2.09
CA ASP A 240 -10.21 15.31 -2.90
C ASP A 240 -9.97 16.64 -2.15
N GLY A 241 -8.76 17.20 -2.25
CA GLY A 241 -8.31 18.36 -1.48
C GLY A 241 -9.04 19.65 -1.84
N ASN A 242 -9.47 19.80 -3.09
CA ASN A 242 -10.20 20.97 -3.58
C ASN A 242 -11.71 20.72 -3.72
N GLY A 243 -12.13 19.46 -3.82
CA GLY A 243 -13.53 19.06 -4.00
C GLY A 243 -13.71 18.16 -5.22
N THR A 244 -14.96 17.81 -5.52
CA THR A 244 -15.27 17.11 -6.78
C THR A 244 -16.41 17.85 -7.45
N THR A 245 -16.27 18.11 -8.75
CA THR A 245 -17.43 18.55 -9.52
C THR A 245 -18.44 17.41 -9.61
N ALA A 246 -19.74 17.72 -9.50
CA ALA A 246 -20.78 16.69 -9.54
C ALA A 246 -20.68 15.85 -10.84
N GLY A 247 -20.48 14.53 -10.72
CA GLY A 247 -20.38 13.64 -11.89
C GLY A 247 -19.51 12.40 -11.75
N ILE A 248 -19.25 11.93 -10.53
CA ILE A 248 -18.40 10.75 -10.29
C ILE A 248 -19.02 9.52 -10.95
N ASN A 249 -18.25 8.86 -11.82
CA ASN A 249 -18.63 7.59 -12.44
C ASN A 249 -18.01 6.45 -11.65
N TYR A 250 -18.86 5.64 -11.03
CA TYR A 250 -18.43 4.45 -10.31
C TYR A 250 -18.54 3.22 -11.21
N GLN A 251 -17.67 2.25 -10.98
CA GLN A 251 -17.80 0.88 -11.50
C GLN A 251 -17.32 -0.09 -10.42
N TRP A 252 -18.25 -0.88 -9.88
CA TRP A 252 -17.92 -1.94 -8.93
C TRP A 252 -17.48 -3.20 -9.66
N LYS A 253 -16.57 -3.95 -9.04
CA LYS A 253 -15.96 -5.17 -9.56
C LYS A 253 -15.99 -6.26 -8.50
N ALA A 254 -16.01 -7.51 -8.94
CA ALA A 254 -15.81 -8.68 -8.10
C ALA A 254 -14.67 -9.52 -8.69
N ASP A 255 -13.64 -9.80 -7.89
CA ASP A 255 -12.36 -10.38 -8.35
C ASP A 255 -11.81 -9.67 -9.59
N ASP A 256 -11.77 -8.33 -9.54
CA ASP A 256 -11.33 -7.44 -10.63
C ASP A 256 -12.14 -7.49 -11.93
N VAL A 257 -13.28 -8.19 -11.95
CA VAL A 257 -14.22 -8.23 -13.08
C VAL A 257 -15.39 -7.29 -12.85
N ASP A 258 -15.70 -6.44 -13.84
CA ASP A 258 -16.82 -5.49 -13.78
C ASP A 258 -18.16 -6.17 -13.50
N ILE A 259 -18.86 -5.70 -12.46
CA ILE A 259 -20.22 -6.11 -12.15
C ILE A 259 -21.16 -5.28 -13.04
N SER A 260 -21.85 -5.97 -13.95
CA SER A 260 -22.73 -5.33 -14.94
C SER A 260 -23.81 -4.46 -14.28
N GLY A 261 -23.77 -3.15 -14.56
CA GLY A 261 -24.77 -2.17 -14.08
C GLY A 261 -24.51 -1.64 -12.67
N ALA A 262 -23.44 -2.06 -12.00
CA ALA A 262 -23.05 -1.56 -10.68
C ALA A 262 -22.27 -0.25 -10.81
N THR A 263 -22.96 0.82 -11.20
CA THR A 263 -22.35 2.14 -11.49
C THR A 263 -22.74 3.23 -10.48
N GLY A 264 -23.28 2.82 -9.33
CA GLY A 264 -23.68 3.74 -8.27
C GLY A 264 -22.57 3.96 -7.24
N MET A 265 -22.68 5.06 -6.49
CA MET A 265 -21.84 5.31 -5.30
C MET A 265 -21.96 4.20 -4.26
N THR A 266 -23.12 3.53 -4.22
CA THR A 266 -23.37 2.39 -3.33
C THR A 266 -23.55 1.10 -4.12
N TYR A 267 -23.10 -0.02 -3.55
CA TYR A 267 -23.36 -1.36 -4.06
C TYR A 267 -23.87 -2.28 -2.95
N THR A 268 -24.88 -3.09 -3.24
CA THR A 268 -25.39 -4.09 -2.30
C THR A 268 -24.79 -5.43 -2.67
N ALA A 269 -24.02 -6.04 -1.75
CA ALA A 269 -23.40 -7.34 -1.96
C ALA A 269 -24.47 -8.39 -2.29
N ALA A 270 -24.33 -9.04 -3.45
CA ALA A 270 -25.28 -10.00 -3.98
C ALA A 270 -24.80 -11.44 -3.79
N ALA A 271 -25.70 -12.40 -3.94
CA ALA A 271 -25.36 -13.83 -3.89
C ALA A 271 -24.31 -14.23 -4.96
N SER A 272 -24.26 -13.52 -6.09
CA SER A 272 -23.24 -13.74 -7.14
C SER A 272 -21.83 -13.33 -6.74
N ASP A 273 -21.68 -12.62 -5.62
CA ASP A 273 -20.42 -12.08 -5.13
C ASP A 273 -19.80 -12.96 -4.04
N LEU A 274 -20.53 -13.98 -3.58
CA LEU A 274 -20.06 -14.92 -2.55
C LEU A 274 -18.69 -15.51 -2.94
N GLY A 275 -17.76 -15.44 -2.00
CA GLY A 275 -16.38 -15.87 -2.19
C GLY A 275 -15.49 -14.90 -2.95
N LYS A 276 -15.99 -13.77 -3.44
CA LYS A 276 -15.23 -12.79 -4.24
C LYS A 276 -14.81 -11.59 -3.41
N VAL A 277 -13.71 -10.97 -3.81
CA VAL A 277 -13.26 -9.68 -3.28
C VAL A 277 -13.90 -8.56 -4.10
N LEU A 278 -14.56 -7.62 -3.41
CA LEU A 278 -15.18 -6.47 -4.07
C LEU A 278 -14.19 -5.31 -4.22
N SER A 279 -14.22 -4.64 -5.37
CA SER A 279 -13.50 -3.39 -5.57
C SER A 279 -14.35 -2.37 -6.30
N VAL A 280 -13.98 -1.10 -6.22
CA VAL A 280 -14.64 0.00 -6.90
C VAL A 280 -13.61 0.86 -7.60
N ASN A 281 -13.94 1.24 -8.83
CA ASN A 281 -13.25 2.28 -9.56
C ASN A 281 -14.14 3.53 -9.59
N ALA A 282 -13.54 4.70 -9.35
CA ALA A 282 -14.22 5.99 -9.43
C ALA A 282 -13.44 6.94 -10.35
N ILE A 283 -14.13 7.46 -11.36
CA ILE A 283 -13.59 8.40 -12.35
C ILE A 283 -14.34 9.71 -12.26
N TYR A 284 -13.62 10.83 -12.09
CA TYR A 284 -14.21 12.16 -11.95
C TYR A 284 -13.27 13.26 -12.46
N ILE A 285 -13.77 14.50 -12.46
CA ILE A 285 -12.98 15.71 -12.68
C ILE A 285 -13.05 16.53 -11.39
N ASP A 286 -11.92 16.90 -10.83
CA ASP A 286 -11.82 17.70 -9.61
C ASP A 286 -12.27 19.16 -9.84
N ASP A 287 -12.23 19.99 -8.80
CA ASP A 287 -12.68 21.40 -8.92
C ASP A 287 -11.68 22.28 -9.70
N ASP A 288 -10.45 21.81 -9.91
CA ASP A 288 -9.40 22.49 -10.70
C ASP A 288 -9.36 22.05 -12.18
N GLY A 289 -10.14 21.04 -12.56
CA GLY A 289 -10.30 20.55 -13.92
C GLY A 289 -9.37 19.40 -14.33
N TYR A 290 -8.68 18.78 -13.36
CA TYR A 290 -7.90 17.56 -13.52
C TYR A 290 -8.80 16.34 -13.49
N ALA A 291 -8.40 15.28 -14.21
CA ALA A 291 -9.18 14.05 -14.30
C ALA A 291 -8.53 12.96 -13.45
N ASP A 292 -9.32 12.37 -12.57
CA ASP A 292 -8.89 11.32 -11.66
C ASP A 292 -9.48 9.95 -12.03
N ASP A 293 -8.68 8.91 -11.80
CA ASP A 293 -9.03 7.51 -11.97
C ASP A 293 -8.49 6.73 -10.76
N VAL A 294 -9.32 6.62 -9.73
CA VAL A 294 -8.94 6.06 -8.42
C VAL A 294 -9.65 4.75 -8.16
N ASN A 295 -9.03 3.86 -7.38
CA ASN A 295 -9.59 2.56 -7.04
C ASN A 295 -9.43 2.25 -5.54
N ALA A 296 -10.34 1.42 -5.06
CA ALA A 296 -10.28 0.83 -3.73
C ALA A 296 -10.80 -0.61 -3.79
N ALA A 297 -10.22 -1.49 -2.99
CA ALA A 297 -10.67 -2.86 -2.81
C ALA A 297 -10.94 -3.13 -1.33
N VAL A 298 -11.88 -4.02 -1.04
CA VAL A 298 -12.08 -4.53 0.32
C VAL A 298 -11.01 -5.59 0.62
N GLU A 299 -10.75 -5.83 1.91
CA GLU A 299 -9.72 -6.80 2.33
C GLU A 299 -10.28 -8.22 2.43
N GLU A 300 -11.60 -8.37 2.58
CA GLU A 300 -12.26 -9.66 2.78
C GLU A 300 -13.17 -10.07 1.63
N ARG A 301 -13.44 -11.38 1.54
CA ARG A 301 -14.46 -11.93 0.63
C ARG A 301 -15.87 -11.63 1.13
N VAL A 302 -16.85 -11.74 0.23
CA VAL A 302 -18.27 -11.72 0.61
C VAL A 302 -18.71 -13.10 1.12
N TYR A 303 -19.37 -13.15 2.27
CA TYR A 303 -19.89 -14.37 2.88
C TYR A 303 -21.42 -14.43 2.86
N SER A 304 -22.00 -15.62 2.89
CA SER A 304 -23.44 -15.82 3.10
C SER A 304 -23.80 -15.49 4.55
N VAL A 305 -22.92 -15.88 5.47
CA VAL A 305 -23.08 -15.70 6.91
C VAL A 305 -21.73 -15.80 7.60
N ILE A 306 -21.57 -15.05 8.68
CA ILE A 306 -20.41 -15.14 9.58
C ILE A 306 -20.91 -15.64 10.94
N ALA A 307 -20.51 -16.84 11.32
CA ALA A 307 -20.79 -17.41 12.63
C ALA A 307 -19.72 -16.96 13.64
N THR A 308 -20.13 -16.59 14.85
CA THR A 308 -19.22 -16.13 15.92
C THR A 308 -19.24 -17.04 17.15
N ASP A 309 -20.12 -18.03 17.16
CA ASP A 309 -20.30 -19.02 18.21
C ASP A 309 -20.94 -20.32 17.65
N GLU A 310 -20.99 -21.38 18.47
CA GLU A 310 -21.57 -22.67 18.05
C GLU A 310 -23.03 -22.54 17.59
N ALA A 311 -23.84 -21.70 18.27
CA ALA A 311 -25.27 -21.59 17.97
C ALA A 311 -25.52 -20.92 16.61
N SER A 312 -24.74 -19.89 16.27
CA SER A 312 -24.78 -19.24 14.96
C SER A 312 -24.23 -20.13 13.85
N LEU A 313 -23.20 -20.94 14.14
CA LEU A 313 -22.69 -21.95 13.20
C LEU A 313 -23.72 -23.04 12.92
N GLU A 314 -24.39 -23.57 13.95
CA GLU A 314 -25.45 -24.57 13.81
C GLU A 314 -26.58 -24.06 12.90
N LEU A 315 -27.03 -22.82 13.12
CA LEU A 315 -28.06 -22.20 12.29
C LEU A 315 -27.60 -21.96 10.84
N ALA A 316 -26.35 -21.55 10.65
CA ALA A 316 -25.75 -21.36 9.33
C ALA A 316 -25.70 -22.67 8.54
N LEU A 317 -25.19 -23.75 9.15
CA LEU A 317 -25.08 -25.06 8.52
C LEU A 317 -26.46 -25.67 8.20
N ALA A 318 -27.41 -25.57 9.13
CA ALA A 318 -28.77 -26.10 8.92
C ALA A 318 -29.56 -25.35 7.83
N GLY A 319 -29.22 -24.08 7.58
CA GLY A 319 -29.85 -23.23 6.57
C GLY A 319 -29.09 -23.16 5.24
N ALA A 320 -27.95 -23.83 5.13
CA ALA A 320 -27.04 -23.72 4.00
C ALA A 320 -27.68 -24.24 2.70
N VAL A 321 -27.35 -23.57 1.58
CA VAL A 321 -27.68 -24.00 0.22
C VAL A 321 -26.42 -24.08 -0.64
N ASP A 322 -26.52 -24.75 -1.79
CA ASP A 322 -25.41 -24.86 -2.74
C ASP A 322 -24.86 -23.48 -3.13
N GLY A 323 -23.53 -23.34 -3.09
CA GLY A 323 -22.80 -22.11 -3.39
C GLY A 323 -22.63 -21.15 -2.21
N ASP A 324 -23.18 -21.46 -1.03
CA ASP A 324 -22.98 -20.62 0.15
C ASP A 324 -21.53 -20.54 0.60
N TRP A 325 -21.17 -19.40 1.22
CA TRP A 325 -19.89 -19.19 1.90
C TRP A 325 -20.15 -18.91 3.38
N ILE A 326 -19.93 -19.92 4.22
CA ILE A 326 -20.15 -19.87 5.67
C ILE A 326 -18.80 -19.62 6.33
N ALA A 327 -18.61 -18.46 6.95
CA ALA A 327 -17.35 -18.10 7.57
C ALA A 327 -17.42 -18.15 9.10
N LEU A 328 -16.34 -18.58 9.73
CA LEU A 328 -16.08 -18.39 11.16
C LEU A 328 -15.44 -17.01 11.37
N GLY A 329 -16.16 -16.12 12.04
CA GLY A 329 -15.60 -14.88 12.56
C GLY A 329 -14.88 -15.12 13.89
N ASN A 330 -14.26 -14.06 14.43
CA ASN A 330 -13.59 -14.13 15.72
C ASN A 330 -14.52 -14.69 16.82
N GLY A 331 -14.12 -15.79 17.43
CA GLY A 331 -14.94 -16.53 18.38
C GLY A 331 -14.21 -17.77 18.93
N THR A 332 -14.83 -18.43 19.92
CA THR A 332 -14.33 -19.67 20.49
C THR A 332 -15.23 -20.82 20.05
N PHE A 333 -14.69 -21.74 19.24
CA PHE A 333 -15.39 -22.92 18.75
C PHE A 333 -14.82 -24.17 19.43
N ALA A 334 -14.97 -24.24 20.75
CA ALA A 334 -14.37 -25.27 21.58
C ALA A 334 -15.41 -26.27 22.11
N GLY A 335 -15.13 -27.58 22.03
CA GLY A 335 -15.99 -28.62 22.62
C GLY A 335 -17.40 -28.64 22.04
N MET A 336 -17.54 -28.33 20.75
CA MET A 336 -18.83 -28.24 20.08
C MET A 336 -19.49 -29.61 19.97
N THR A 337 -20.82 -29.62 19.88
CA THR A 337 -21.52 -30.81 19.39
C THR A 337 -21.23 -31.06 17.91
N GLU A 338 -21.44 -32.28 17.44
CA GLU A 338 -21.24 -32.67 16.04
C GLU A 338 -21.91 -31.68 15.08
N LYS A 339 -21.17 -31.22 14.07
CA LYS A 339 -21.63 -30.31 13.01
C LYS A 339 -21.61 -31.01 11.67
N THR A 340 -22.57 -30.70 10.81
CA THR A 340 -22.66 -31.33 9.49
C THR A 340 -22.90 -30.28 8.41
N LEU A 341 -22.11 -30.34 7.33
CA LEU A 341 -22.35 -29.60 6.09
C LEU A 341 -22.80 -30.56 4.99
N SER A 342 -24.06 -30.45 4.56
CA SER A 342 -24.71 -31.40 3.65
C SER A 342 -25.00 -30.88 2.24
N VAL A 343 -24.42 -29.75 1.86
CA VAL A 343 -24.63 -29.09 0.57
C VAL A 343 -23.29 -28.66 -0.03
N ALA A 344 -23.30 -28.32 -1.32
CA ALA A 344 -22.11 -27.88 -2.05
C ALA A 344 -21.73 -26.43 -1.68
N ALA A 345 -21.35 -26.20 -0.42
CA ALA A 345 -20.99 -24.88 0.12
C ALA A 345 -19.56 -24.86 0.65
N THR A 346 -19.04 -23.65 0.87
CA THR A 346 -17.71 -23.42 1.45
C THR A 346 -17.83 -23.11 2.93
N LEU A 347 -17.19 -23.90 3.78
CA LEU A 347 -16.94 -23.60 5.19
C LEU A 347 -15.52 -23.04 5.33
N THR A 348 -15.43 -21.80 5.79
CA THR A 348 -14.16 -21.05 5.87
C THR A 348 -14.08 -20.27 7.18
N GLN A 349 -12.99 -19.54 7.37
CA GLN A 349 -12.92 -18.41 8.29
C GLN A 349 -12.83 -17.09 7.52
N THR A 350 -13.10 -15.96 8.20
CA THR A 350 -12.83 -14.65 7.59
C THR A 350 -11.33 -14.40 7.51
N GLU A 351 -10.87 -13.63 6.52
CA GLU A 351 -9.43 -13.39 6.26
C GLU A 351 -8.69 -12.75 7.46
N LEU A 352 -9.39 -11.99 8.30
CA LEU A 352 -8.86 -11.37 9.52
C LEU A 352 -9.20 -12.16 10.80
N SER A 353 -9.80 -13.34 10.67
CA SER A 353 -10.21 -14.17 11.79
C SER A 353 -9.01 -14.84 12.46
N THR A 354 -9.07 -14.94 13.78
CA THR A 354 -8.23 -15.85 14.58
C THR A 354 -9.06 -16.98 15.17
N ALA A 355 -10.19 -17.33 14.53
CA ALA A 355 -11.05 -18.40 15.00
C ALA A 355 -10.26 -19.71 15.10
N THR A 356 -10.51 -20.46 16.17
CA THR A 356 -9.91 -21.76 16.38
C THR A 356 -10.99 -22.74 16.78
N ILE A 357 -10.95 -23.91 16.16
CA ILE A 357 -11.76 -25.07 16.51
C ILE A 357 -10.91 -25.94 17.44
N SER A 358 -11.37 -26.22 18.65
CA SER A 358 -10.58 -26.92 19.67
C SER A 358 -11.41 -27.83 20.57
N GLY A 359 -10.75 -28.62 21.41
CA GLY A 359 -11.47 -29.55 22.29
C GLY A 359 -12.04 -30.76 21.55
N GLU A 360 -12.99 -31.45 22.18
CA GLU A 360 -13.76 -32.52 21.51
C GLU A 360 -14.53 -31.92 20.33
N THR A 361 -14.26 -32.44 19.14
CA THR A 361 -14.72 -31.89 17.87
C THR A 361 -15.16 -33.02 16.94
N CYS A 362 -16.27 -32.81 16.24
CA CYS A 362 -16.66 -33.61 15.09
C CYS A 362 -17.34 -32.70 14.07
N ILE A 363 -16.68 -32.48 12.93
CA ILE A 363 -17.27 -31.82 11.76
C ILE A 363 -17.38 -32.86 10.66
N VAL A 364 -18.58 -33.02 10.12
CA VAL A 364 -18.91 -33.95 9.04
C VAL A 364 -19.23 -33.17 7.77
N ILE A 365 -18.57 -33.50 6.68
CA ILE A 365 -18.85 -32.95 5.34
C ILE A 365 -19.46 -34.08 4.52
N ASN A 366 -20.72 -33.95 4.14
CA ASN A 366 -21.42 -34.93 3.30
C ASN A 366 -22.17 -34.29 2.12
N GLY A 367 -21.90 -33.01 1.85
CA GLY A 367 -22.30 -32.35 0.61
C GLY A 367 -21.26 -32.57 -0.48
N ASP A 368 -21.65 -33.17 -1.60
CA ASP A 368 -20.79 -33.30 -2.77
C ASP A 368 -20.37 -31.91 -3.27
N GLY A 369 -19.08 -31.72 -3.56
CA GLY A 369 -18.52 -30.44 -3.97
C GLY A 369 -18.33 -29.42 -2.84
N ALA A 370 -18.54 -29.80 -1.57
CA ALA A 370 -18.29 -28.92 -0.44
C ALA A 370 -16.80 -28.61 -0.28
N VAL A 371 -16.50 -27.41 0.22
CA VAL A 371 -15.13 -26.93 0.40
C VAL A 371 -14.91 -26.56 1.86
N VAL A 372 -13.83 -27.05 2.45
CA VAL A 372 -13.27 -26.57 3.71
C VAL A 372 -12.01 -25.77 3.36
N ASP A 373 -12.01 -24.48 3.66
CA ASP A 373 -10.93 -23.55 3.28
C ASP A 373 -10.44 -22.75 4.49
N GLY A 374 -9.13 -22.76 4.74
CA GLY A 374 -8.54 -21.82 5.68
C GLY A 374 -8.84 -22.06 7.16
N LEU A 375 -9.50 -23.15 7.57
CA LEU A 375 -9.84 -23.36 8.98
C LEU A 375 -8.60 -23.66 9.85
N HIS A 376 -8.71 -23.39 11.15
CA HIS A 376 -7.66 -23.69 12.12
C HIS A 376 -8.19 -24.61 13.24
N PHE A 377 -7.81 -25.88 13.18
CA PHE A 377 -8.05 -26.88 14.22
C PHE A 377 -6.83 -26.93 15.13
N SER A 378 -7.02 -26.60 16.41
CA SER A 378 -5.93 -26.58 17.38
C SER A 378 -6.31 -27.34 18.63
N GLU A 379 -5.43 -28.19 19.15
CA GLU A 379 -5.62 -28.82 20.46
C GLU A 379 -6.96 -29.59 20.50
N THR A 380 -7.16 -30.43 19.48
CA THR A 380 -8.43 -31.14 19.26
C THR A 380 -8.43 -32.58 19.82
N ASN A 381 -9.63 -33.13 19.95
CA ASN A 381 -9.91 -34.56 20.12
C ASN A 381 -11.21 -34.90 19.39
N PHE A 382 -11.51 -36.18 19.18
CA PHE A 382 -12.79 -36.60 18.59
C PHE A 382 -13.93 -36.65 19.63
N ILE A 383 -15.18 -36.54 19.17
CA ILE A 383 -16.37 -36.77 19.99
C ILE A 383 -16.74 -38.26 19.96
N SER A 384 -16.82 -38.91 21.13
CA SER A 384 -17.26 -40.31 21.21
C SER A 384 -18.79 -40.45 21.03
N GLY A 385 -19.21 -41.55 20.40
CA GLY A 385 -20.60 -41.92 20.15
C GLY A 385 -21.24 -41.24 18.93
N GLY A 386 -20.46 -40.47 18.17
CA GLY A 386 -20.91 -39.75 16.97
C GLY A 386 -20.39 -40.34 15.66
N THR A 387 -20.63 -39.63 14.56
CA THR A 387 -20.22 -40.04 13.20
C THR A 387 -18.71 -40.17 13.10
N CYS A 388 -17.96 -39.20 13.64
CA CYS A 388 -16.50 -39.21 13.59
C CYS A 388 -15.87 -40.36 14.39
N ASP A 389 -16.45 -40.76 15.53
CA ASP A 389 -16.02 -41.95 16.30
C ASP A 389 -16.20 -43.22 15.45
N SER A 390 -17.39 -43.42 14.90
CA SER A 390 -17.69 -44.60 14.08
C SER A 390 -16.86 -44.72 12.81
N ASN A 391 -16.30 -43.60 12.33
CA ASN A 391 -15.47 -43.52 11.14
C ASN A 391 -13.99 -43.27 11.49
N GLY A 392 -13.51 -44.01 12.49
CA GLY A 392 -12.11 -44.10 12.87
C GLY A 392 -11.60 -42.90 13.65
N ASN A 393 -12.42 -42.41 14.59
CA ASN A 393 -12.07 -41.41 15.58
C ASN A 393 -11.52 -40.12 14.95
N THR A 394 -12.27 -39.46 14.08
CA THR A 394 -11.79 -38.26 13.36
C THR A 394 -12.19 -36.96 14.05
N THR A 395 -11.55 -35.83 13.71
CA THR A 395 -12.08 -34.49 14.08
C THR A 395 -12.83 -33.84 12.93
N LEU A 396 -12.31 -33.98 11.70
CA LEU A 396 -13.00 -33.69 10.45
C LEU A 396 -13.22 -35.00 9.69
N PHE A 397 -14.46 -35.33 9.37
CA PHE A 397 -14.82 -36.46 8.51
C PHE A 397 -15.49 -36.00 7.23
N VAL A 398 -14.97 -36.41 6.09
CA VAL A 398 -15.55 -36.12 4.77
C VAL A 398 -16.09 -37.42 4.19
N GLU A 399 -17.40 -37.46 3.93
CA GLU A 399 -18.08 -38.54 3.19
C GLU A 399 -18.88 -37.90 2.06
N ALA A 400 -18.16 -37.50 1.01
CA ALA A 400 -18.68 -36.74 -0.12
C ALA A 400 -17.83 -37.00 -1.37
N ASP A 401 -18.37 -36.69 -2.54
CA ASP A 401 -17.64 -36.68 -3.79
C ASP A 401 -17.23 -35.24 -4.19
N ASN A 402 -16.06 -35.08 -4.82
CA ASN A 402 -15.52 -33.79 -5.28
C ASN A 402 -15.34 -32.73 -4.17
N ALA A 403 -15.24 -33.16 -2.91
CA ALA A 403 -15.00 -32.27 -1.78
C ALA A 403 -13.53 -31.83 -1.74
N VAL A 404 -13.30 -30.62 -1.25
CA VAL A 404 -11.96 -30.03 -1.15
C VAL A 404 -11.67 -29.64 0.30
N VAL A 405 -10.54 -30.06 0.83
CA VAL A 405 -9.98 -29.55 2.09
C VAL A 405 -8.68 -28.84 1.77
N ARG A 406 -8.64 -27.52 1.94
CA ARG A 406 -7.46 -26.72 1.60
C ARG A 406 -7.14 -25.59 2.57
N ASN A 407 -5.90 -25.14 2.53
CA ASN A 407 -5.38 -24.05 3.38
C ASN A 407 -5.69 -24.22 4.87
N THR A 408 -5.99 -25.44 5.32
CA THR A 408 -6.45 -25.72 6.67
C THR A 408 -5.26 -26.13 7.52
N THR A 409 -5.21 -25.65 8.74
CA THR A 409 -4.21 -26.04 9.73
C THR A 409 -4.84 -26.98 10.75
N PHE A 410 -4.16 -28.10 10.99
CA PHE A 410 -4.40 -29.02 12.10
C PHE A 410 -3.14 -29.04 12.96
N SER A 411 -3.23 -28.50 14.17
CA SER A 411 -2.08 -28.32 15.06
C SER A 411 -2.36 -28.86 16.45
N GLY A 412 -1.47 -29.68 16.99
CA GLY A 412 -1.56 -30.10 18.39
C GLY A 412 -2.67 -31.09 18.68
N ASP A 413 -2.60 -31.69 19.86
CA ASP A 413 -3.60 -32.61 20.37
C ASP A 413 -3.76 -32.45 21.89
N ILE A 414 -4.99 -32.66 22.37
CA ILE A 414 -5.29 -32.75 23.82
C ILE A 414 -5.62 -34.17 24.24
N ALA A 415 -5.61 -35.10 23.29
CA ALA A 415 -6.12 -36.45 23.50
C ALA A 415 -5.13 -37.30 24.31
N THR A 416 -5.64 -38.36 24.92
CA THR A 416 -4.79 -39.44 25.49
C THR A 416 -5.02 -40.76 24.74
N THR A 417 -5.74 -40.68 23.63
CA THR A 417 -6.28 -41.81 22.86
C THR A 417 -6.06 -41.59 21.38
N GLU A 418 -5.96 -42.68 20.61
CA GLU A 418 -5.79 -42.68 19.16
C GLU A 418 -6.99 -42.04 18.44
N TYR A 419 -6.72 -41.06 17.59
CA TYR A 419 -7.71 -40.41 16.73
C TYR A 419 -7.09 -40.03 15.36
N VAL A 420 -7.76 -39.27 14.50
CA VAL A 420 -7.28 -38.82 13.17
C VAL A 420 -7.72 -37.37 12.97
N PHE A 421 -6.87 -36.49 12.44
CA PHE A 421 -7.31 -35.13 12.12
C PHE A 421 -8.36 -35.14 11.00
N LEU A 422 -8.02 -35.76 9.86
CA LEU A 422 -8.88 -35.81 8.70
C LEU A 422 -9.15 -37.26 8.28
N GLY A 423 -10.41 -37.67 8.35
CA GLY A 423 -10.89 -38.90 7.71
C GLY A 423 -11.65 -38.58 6.42
N MET A 424 -11.45 -39.34 5.36
CA MET A 424 -12.12 -39.10 4.08
C MET A 424 -12.60 -40.37 3.39
N LYS A 425 -13.78 -40.28 2.77
CA LYS A 425 -14.43 -41.29 1.94
C LYS A 425 -15.13 -40.60 0.76
N GLY A 426 -15.34 -41.33 -0.32
CA GLY A 426 -15.94 -40.81 -1.56
C GLY A 426 -14.93 -40.65 -2.69
N ASN A 427 -15.35 -40.02 -3.78
CA ASN A 427 -14.65 -39.97 -5.05
C ASN A 427 -14.13 -38.56 -5.37
N ASP A 428 -13.00 -38.48 -6.07
CA ASP A 428 -12.45 -37.23 -6.64
C ASP A 428 -12.21 -36.11 -5.61
N ASN A 429 -12.00 -36.48 -4.36
CA ASN A 429 -11.71 -35.52 -3.29
C ASN A 429 -10.29 -34.96 -3.41
N LEU A 430 -10.09 -33.75 -2.90
CA LEU A 430 -8.80 -33.05 -2.92
C LEU A 430 -8.41 -32.56 -1.53
N VAL A 431 -7.19 -32.91 -1.10
CA VAL A 431 -6.54 -32.40 0.11
C VAL A 431 -5.30 -31.63 -0.32
N GLU A 432 -5.35 -30.30 -0.24
CA GLU A 432 -4.22 -29.49 -0.70
C GLU A 432 -3.83 -28.31 0.18
N ARG A 433 -2.54 -28.00 0.24
CA ARG A 433 -2.04 -26.79 0.95
C ARG A 433 -2.47 -26.75 2.41
N ASN A 434 -2.59 -27.90 3.05
CA ASN A 434 -2.87 -27.98 4.47
C ASN A 434 -1.57 -28.09 5.28
N LEU A 435 -1.64 -27.67 6.54
CA LEU A 435 -0.59 -27.90 7.54
C LEU A 435 -1.12 -28.92 8.54
N PHE A 436 -0.38 -30.02 8.72
CA PHE A 436 -0.61 -30.99 9.78
C PHE A 436 0.62 -31.00 10.68
N GLU A 437 0.45 -30.61 11.94
CA GLU A 437 1.58 -30.48 12.86
C GLU A 437 1.27 -30.81 14.32
N GLY A 438 2.34 -31.06 15.08
CA GLY A 438 2.31 -31.06 16.54
C GLY A 438 1.52 -32.20 17.17
N ARG A 439 1.30 -33.29 16.45
CA ARG A 439 0.62 -34.47 17.02
C ARG A 439 1.64 -35.38 17.68
N ASN A 440 1.55 -35.52 18.99
CA ASN A 440 2.58 -36.14 19.83
C ASN A 440 2.07 -37.38 20.60
N VAL A 441 0.74 -37.54 20.77
CA VAL A 441 0.14 -38.76 21.33
C VAL A 441 -0.26 -39.76 20.24
N SER A 442 0.07 -41.04 20.45
CA SER A 442 -0.22 -42.22 19.60
C SER A 442 -0.66 -41.93 18.15
N LEU A 443 0.28 -42.03 17.22
CA LEU A 443 0.13 -41.67 15.80
C LEU A 443 -0.59 -42.72 14.95
N LYS A 444 -1.54 -43.50 15.47
CA LYS A 444 -2.31 -44.40 14.60
C LYS A 444 -3.22 -43.60 13.65
N ASN A 445 -2.74 -43.38 12.43
CA ASN A 445 -3.33 -42.50 11.42
C ASN A 445 -3.33 -41.02 11.88
N GLY A 446 -2.14 -40.52 12.22
CA GLY A 446 -1.79 -39.18 12.71
C GLY A 446 -2.51 -37.99 12.06
N ALA A 447 -2.48 -37.91 10.74
CA ALA A 447 -2.99 -36.75 10.01
C ALA A 447 -4.20 -37.11 9.15
N LEU A 448 -4.05 -38.11 8.28
CA LEU A 448 -5.03 -38.41 7.25
C LEU A 448 -5.31 -39.91 7.18
N SER A 449 -6.59 -40.27 7.20
CA SER A 449 -7.04 -41.64 6.92
C SER A 449 -8.05 -41.62 5.77
N VAL A 450 -7.78 -42.42 4.75
CA VAL A 450 -8.65 -42.58 3.57
C VAL A 450 -9.35 -43.91 3.66
N TYR A 451 -10.67 -43.86 3.50
CA TYR A 451 -11.59 -44.98 3.62
C TYR A 451 -12.15 -45.30 2.25
N SER A 452 -12.24 -46.59 1.96
CA SER A 452 -12.85 -47.09 0.73
C SER A 452 -14.35 -46.98 0.72
N ASN A 453 -14.89 -46.98 -0.50
CA ASN A 453 -16.34 -47.01 -0.75
C ASN A 453 -16.94 -48.42 -0.61
N GLU A 454 -16.13 -49.40 -0.18
CA GLU A 454 -16.48 -50.82 -0.05
C GLU A 454 -17.05 -51.44 -1.34
N THR A 455 -16.72 -50.85 -2.49
CA THR A 455 -17.24 -51.25 -3.81
C THR A 455 -16.08 -51.57 -4.76
N VAL A 456 -16.02 -52.83 -5.20
CA VAL A 456 -14.97 -53.30 -6.10
C VAL A 456 -15.12 -52.69 -7.49
N GLY A 457 -14.08 -52.04 -7.99
CA GLY A 457 -13.97 -51.59 -9.39
C GLY A 457 -14.32 -50.12 -9.62
N GLU A 458 -14.70 -49.38 -8.59
CA GLU A 458 -14.71 -47.91 -8.64
C GLU A 458 -13.29 -47.38 -8.40
N GLN A 459 -12.93 -46.27 -9.05
CA GLN A 459 -11.69 -45.56 -8.72
C GLN A 459 -12.08 -44.37 -7.86
N GLU A 460 -11.64 -44.33 -6.60
CA GLU A 460 -11.93 -43.23 -5.68
C GLU A 460 -11.12 -41.96 -5.99
N ARG A 461 -9.94 -42.05 -6.58
CA ARG A 461 -9.15 -40.92 -7.14
C ARG A 461 -8.88 -39.72 -6.21
N LEU A 462 -8.88 -39.91 -4.88
CA LEU A 462 -8.40 -38.89 -3.93
C LEU A 462 -7.02 -38.36 -4.33
N THR A 463 -6.84 -37.05 -4.30
CA THR A 463 -5.53 -36.40 -4.48
C THR A 463 -5.11 -35.67 -3.21
N VAL A 464 -3.91 -35.97 -2.71
CA VAL A 464 -3.26 -35.31 -1.57
C VAL A 464 -2.02 -34.60 -2.11
N GLN A 465 -2.02 -33.26 -2.14
CA GLN A 465 -0.94 -32.51 -2.77
C GLN A 465 -0.57 -31.19 -2.10
N TYR A 466 0.70 -30.80 -2.19
CA TYR A 466 1.19 -29.51 -1.67
C TYR A 466 0.92 -29.29 -0.17
N ASN A 467 0.78 -30.36 0.61
CA ASN A 467 0.60 -30.27 2.06
C ASN A 467 1.95 -30.30 2.78
N LEU A 468 1.98 -29.69 3.96
CA LEU A 468 3.10 -29.74 4.90
C LEU A 468 2.69 -30.62 6.09
N PHE A 469 3.42 -31.71 6.30
CA PHE A 469 3.33 -32.55 7.49
C PHE A 469 4.61 -32.34 8.29
N LYS A 470 4.52 -31.86 9.53
CA LYS A 470 5.72 -31.60 10.32
C LYS A 470 5.57 -31.79 11.80
N ASP A 471 6.69 -32.01 12.49
CA ASP A 471 6.76 -32.05 13.95
C ASP A 471 5.70 -32.99 14.55
N MET A 472 5.61 -34.21 14.02
CA MET A 472 4.70 -35.25 14.52
C MET A 472 5.52 -36.39 15.10
N GLU A 473 5.29 -36.71 16.37
CA GLU A 473 6.05 -37.72 17.10
C GLU A 473 5.13 -38.75 17.74
N GLN A 474 5.58 -40.00 17.81
CA GLN A 474 4.93 -41.01 18.63
C GLN A 474 5.60 -41.05 20.01
N GLU A 475 4.92 -40.53 21.05
CA GLU A 475 5.44 -40.48 22.44
C GLU A 475 5.90 -41.84 23.00
N ASP A 476 5.34 -42.95 22.53
CA ASP A 476 5.71 -44.28 23.00
C ASP A 476 6.74 -44.92 22.06
N SER A 477 7.96 -45.11 22.58
CA SER A 477 9.04 -45.90 22.00
C SER A 477 8.68 -47.35 21.64
N SER A 478 7.47 -47.80 21.99
CA SER A 478 6.95 -49.12 21.65
C SER A 478 6.81 -49.28 20.14
N SER A 479 7.11 -50.48 19.67
CA SER A 479 7.08 -50.93 18.29
C SER A 479 5.66 -50.99 17.71
N ASP A 480 4.79 -50.00 17.97
CA ASP A 480 3.43 -50.00 17.44
C ASP A 480 3.49 -49.80 15.94
N SER A 481 3.53 -50.95 15.27
CA SER A 481 3.47 -51.11 13.83
C SER A 481 2.27 -50.38 13.21
N SER A 482 1.21 -50.06 13.95
CA SER A 482 0.03 -49.39 13.39
C SER A 482 0.15 -47.86 13.30
N ALA A 483 1.18 -47.25 13.87
CA ALA A 483 1.41 -45.82 13.75
C ALA A 483 1.76 -45.40 12.32
N SER A 484 1.06 -44.37 11.82
CA SER A 484 1.30 -43.75 10.51
C SER A 484 0.76 -42.33 10.42
N VAL A 485 1.38 -41.47 9.63
CA VAL A 485 0.88 -40.10 9.39
C VAL A 485 -0.28 -40.12 8.42
N ILE A 486 -0.11 -40.86 7.32
CA ILE A 486 -1.13 -41.05 6.30
C ILE A 486 -1.44 -42.53 6.16
N ASN A 487 -2.72 -42.87 6.08
CA ASN A 487 -3.17 -44.21 5.70
C ASN A 487 -4.13 -44.15 4.51
N LEU A 488 -3.76 -44.81 3.41
CA LEU A 488 -4.52 -44.89 2.17
C LEU A 488 -5.21 -46.25 2.06
N GLY A 489 -6.50 -46.33 2.36
CA GLY A 489 -7.27 -47.58 2.34
C GLY A 489 -7.10 -48.43 3.60
N ARG A 490 -7.65 -49.65 3.60
CA ARG A 490 -7.57 -50.61 4.72
C ARG A 490 -7.44 -52.06 4.25
N SER A 491 -6.59 -52.83 4.95
CA SER A 491 -6.39 -54.28 4.73
C SER A 491 -7.66 -55.13 4.91
N THR A 492 -8.66 -54.63 5.66
CA THR A 492 -9.88 -55.39 5.95
C THR A 492 -11.00 -55.22 4.93
N GLY A 493 -10.85 -54.29 3.98
CA GLY A 493 -11.85 -53.94 2.96
C GLY A 493 -11.58 -54.59 1.60
N LEU A 494 -12.39 -54.21 0.60
CA LEU A 494 -12.25 -54.62 -0.80
C LEU A 494 -11.24 -53.73 -1.58
N ASP A 495 -10.64 -52.79 -0.87
CA ASP A 495 -9.76 -51.69 -1.30
C ASP A 495 -8.49 -52.20 -1.99
N SER A 496 -8.06 -53.39 -1.59
CA SER A 496 -6.88 -54.07 -2.11
C SER A 496 -7.09 -54.58 -3.54
N ILE A 497 -8.33 -54.86 -3.97
CA ILE A 497 -8.60 -55.27 -5.36
C ILE A 497 -9.22 -54.16 -6.22
N GLY A 498 -9.82 -53.14 -5.60
CA GLY A 498 -10.34 -51.96 -6.29
C GLY A 498 -9.19 -51.10 -6.83
N GLN A 499 -9.34 -50.52 -8.02
CA GLN A 499 -8.34 -49.64 -8.61
C GLN A 499 -8.49 -48.21 -8.07
N ALA A 500 -8.20 -47.98 -6.78
CA ALA A 500 -8.54 -46.72 -6.15
C ALA A 500 -7.92 -45.50 -6.84
N GLY A 501 -6.69 -45.62 -7.34
CA GLY A 501 -6.09 -44.55 -8.14
C GLY A 501 -5.78 -43.29 -7.34
N HIS A 502 -5.60 -43.42 -6.02
CA HIS A 502 -5.23 -42.31 -5.14
C HIS A 502 -3.86 -41.73 -5.52
N LYS A 503 -3.69 -40.42 -5.29
CA LYS A 503 -2.43 -39.72 -5.56
C LYS A 503 -1.95 -39.03 -4.29
N VAL A 504 -0.69 -39.25 -3.92
CA VAL A 504 0.01 -38.45 -2.91
C VAL A 504 1.24 -37.85 -3.56
N GLN A 505 1.18 -36.55 -3.84
CA GLN A 505 2.20 -35.90 -4.65
C GLN A 505 2.59 -34.50 -4.20
N TYR A 506 3.85 -34.12 -4.39
CA TYR A 506 4.33 -32.77 -4.10
C TYR A 506 4.11 -32.32 -2.65
N ASN A 507 4.14 -33.25 -1.70
CA ASN A 507 4.04 -32.94 -0.27
C ASN A 507 5.42 -32.90 0.38
N ARG A 508 5.53 -32.20 1.52
CA ARG A 508 6.70 -32.25 2.40
C ARG A 508 6.35 -32.92 3.72
N PHE A 509 7.18 -33.86 4.13
CA PHE A 509 7.20 -34.47 5.45
C PHE A 509 8.52 -34.10 6.11
N ASP A 510 8.46 -33.43 7.26
CA ASP A 510 9.65 -32.93 7.95
C ASP A 510 9.56 -33.24 9.45
N ASN A 511 10.62 -33.78 10.04
CA ASN A 511 10.65 -34.08 11.47
C ASN A 511 9.47 -34.97 11.94
N ILE A 512 9.21 -36.04 11.18
CA ILE A 512 8.22 -37.06 11.53
C ILE A 512 8.92 -38.22 12.23
N ASN A 513 8.46 -38.58 13.43
CA ASN A 513 9.00 -39.71 14.17
C ASN A 513 7.95 -40.82 14.37
N VAL A 514 8.04 -41.89 13.56
CA VAL A 514 7.17 -43.07 13.63
C VAL A 514 7.98 -44.35 13.49
N ALA A 515 7.43 -45.47 13.98
CA ALA A 515 8.19 -46.71 14.00
C ALA A 515 8.48 -47.30 12.61
N LYS A 516 7.46 -47.61 11.79
CA LYS A 516 7.69 -48.32 10.50
C LYS A 516 7.02 -47.65 9.31
N ARG A 517 5.83 -47.07 9.49
CA ARG A 517 4.96 -46.66 8.38
C ARG A 517 4.71 -45.16 8.48
N MET A 518 5.49 -44.32 7.80
CA MET A 518 5.14 -42.90 7.69
C MET A 518 3.89 -42.72 6.83
N MET A 519 3.91 -43.36 5.66
CA MET A 519 2.80 -43.40 4.73
C MET A 519 2.41 -44.85 4.51
N ARG A 520 1.25 -45.25 5.02
CA ARG A 520 0.72 -46.59 4.85
C ARG A 520 -0.20 -46.64 3.63
N VAL A 521 0.10 -47.51 2.68
CA VAL A 521 -0.67 -47.69 1.45
C VAL A 521 -1.25 -49.10 1.44
N GLN A 522 -2.57 -49.20 1.44
CA GLN A 522 -3.34 -50.43 1.53
C GLN A 522 -4.40 -50.54 0.43
N THR A 523 -4.05 -50.03 -0.76
CA THR A 523 -4.94 -49.94 -1.91
C THR A 523 -4.18 -50.21 -3.20
N SER A 524 -4.87 -50.46 -4.32
CA SER A 524 -4.25 -50.67 -5.63
C SER A 524 -4.19 -49.40 -6.49
N ASN A 525 -3.20 -49.36 -7.39
CA ASN A 525 -2.96 -48.32 -8.39
C ASN A 525 -2.78 -46.90 -7.80
N ALA A 526 -2.35 -46.77 -6.55
CA ALA A 526 -1.95 -45.49 -6.00
C ALA A 526 -0.67 -44.97 -6.67
N LEU A 527 -0.57 -43.65 -6.79
CA LEU A 527 0.62 -42.93 -7.25
C LEU A 527 1.20 -42.12 -6.09
N ILE A 528 2.39 -42.50 -5.63
CA ILE A 528 3.17 -41.77 -4.63
C ILE A 528 4.32 -41.09 -5.35
N HIS A 529 4.18 -39.79 -5.61
CA HIS A 529 5.01 -39.09 -6.59
C HIS A 529 5.63 -37.80 -6.08
N ALA A 530 6.95 -37.63 -6.24
CA ALA A 530 7.61 -36.35 -5.98
C ALA A 530 7.32 -35.73 -4.62
N ASN A 531 7.24 -36.56 -3.58
CA ASN A 531 7.20 -36.09 -2.20
C ASN A 531 8.63 -35.91 -1.68
N THR A 532 8.81 -34.94 -0.78
CA THR A 532 10.04 -34.73 -0.03
C THR A 532 9.83 -35.22 1.40
N ILE A 533 10.64 -36.17 1.84
CA ILE A 533 10.66 -36.69 3.21
C ILE A 533 12.03 -36.39 3.79
N VAL A 534 12.10 -35.58 4.83
CA VAL A 534 13.37 -35.15 5.43
C VAL A 534 13.33 -35.21 6.94
N ASN A 535 14.48 -35.43 7.56
CA ASN A 535 14.65 -35.46 9.02
C ASN A 535 13.66 -36.40 9.73
N SER A 536 13.25 -37.48 9.08
CA SER A 536 12.10 -38.28 9.51
C SER A 536 12.43 -39.77 9.58
N THR A 537 11.76 -40.50 10.46
CA THR A 537 11.81 -41.96 10.60
C THR A 537 10.56 -42.62 10.00
N GLY A 538 10.62 -43.95 9.82
CA GLY A 538 9.60 -44.71 9.13
C GLY A 538 9.66 -44.58 7.60
N MET A 539 8.85 -45.39 6.92
CA MET A 539 8.94 -45.59 5.47
C MET A 539 7.64 -45.24 4.75
N ILE A 540 7.75 -45.02 3.43
CA ILE A 540 6.60 -45.21 2.53
C ILE A 540 6.34 -46.71 2.48
N ALA A 541 5.24 -47.17 3.09
CA ALA A 541 4.91 -48.57 3.26
C ALA A 541 3.74 -49.00 2.36
N VAL A 542 4.07 -49.63 1.24
CA VAL A 542 3.12 -50.23 0.29
C VAL A 542 2.79 -51.66 0.73
N GLU A 543 1.84 -51.78 1.64
CA GLU A 543 1.57 -53.03 2.35
C GLU A 543 0.53 -53.91 1.70
N ASP A 544 -0.57 -53.31 1.24
CA ASP A 544 -1.65 -54.03 0.56
C ASP A 544 -1.99 -53.36 -0.77
N GLY A 545 -2.56 -54.15 -1.66
CA GLY A 545 -2.90 -53.70 -3.01
C GLY A 545 -1.87 -54.13 -4.03
N SER A 546 -2.11 -53.78 -5.28
CA SER A 546 -1.30 -54.15 -6.43
C SER A 546 -1.14 -52.96 -7.38
N GLY A 547 -0.10 -52.97 -8.22
CA GLY A 547 0.06 -51.96 -9.27
C GLY A 547 0.36 -50.53 -8.79
N ASN A 548 0.66 -50.32 -7.50
CA ASN A 548 1.08 -49.03 -6.98
C ASN A 548 2.40 -48.56 -7.61
N VAL A 549 2.53 -47.25 -7.81
CA VAL A 549 3.72 -46.59 -8.37
C VAL A 549 4.29 -45.63 -7.33
N VAL A 550 5.55 -45.84 -6.95
CA VAL A 550 6.31 -44.95 -6.06
C VAL A 550 7.48 -44.37 -6.84
N THR A 551 7.42 -43.07 -7.16
CA THR A 551 8.37 -42.48 -8.10
C THR A 551 8.73 -41.02 -7.86
N ASN A 552 9.96 -40.62 -8.20
CA ASN A 552 10.48 -39.26 -8.04
C ASN A 552 10.50 -38.75 -6.59
N ASN A 553 10.36 -39.61 -5.58
CA ASN A 553 10.40 -39.17 -4.18
C ASN A 553 11.84 -38.92 -3.75
N VAL A 554 12.03 -37.92 -2.89
CA VAL A 554 13.31 -37.58 -2.27
C VAL A 554 13.20 -37.87 -0.77
N ILE A 555 14.01 -38.79 -0.26
CA ILE A 555 13.97 -39.27 1.12
C ILE A 555 15.35 -39.10 1.76
N ILE A 556 15.46 -38.18 2.71
CA ILE A 556 16.73 -37.83 3.38
C ILE A 556 16.49 -37.77 4.90
N PRO A 557 16.49 -38.91 5.60
CA PRO A 557 16.54 -38.96 7.07
C PRO A 557 17.78 -38.26 7.65
N LEU A 558 17.83 -38.15 9.00
CA LEU A 558 18.96 -37.51 9.70
C LEU A 558 20.26 -38.33 9.58
N GLY A 559 20.15 -39.66 9.47
CA GLY A 559 21.27 -40.58 9.44
C GLY A 559 21.86 -40.87 10.82
N THR A 560 21.09 -40.62 11.88
CA THR A 560 21.53 -40.80 13.27
C THR A 560 20.53 -41.53 14.15
N GLU A 561 19.32 -41.76 13.66
CA GLU A 561 18.22 -42.31 14.44
C GLU A 561 17.94 -43.77 14.08
N ASP A 562 17.48 -44.53 15.07
CA ASP A 562 16.89 -45.85 14.83
C ASP A 562 15.58 -45.67 14.03
N LYS A 563 15.21 -46.68 13.23
CA LYS A 563 13.95 -46.76 12.44
C LYS A 563 13.86 -45.83 11.23
N GLU A 564 14.97 -45.24 10.80
CA GLU A 564 15.07 -44.56 9.52
C GLU A 564 14.92 -45.56 8.36
N GLY A 565 14.27 -45.15 7.27
CA GLY A 565 14.12 -45.99 6.09
C GLY A 565 13.63 -45.21 4.89
N GLY A 566 13.53 -45.89 3.74
CA GLY A 566 13.01 -45.34 2.51
C GLY A 566 11.63 -45.90 2.18
N ILE A 567 11.60 -46.94 1.35
CA ILE A 567 10.38 -47.49 0.76
C ILE A 567 10.28 -48.98 1.11
N PHE A 568 9.19 -49.31 1.78
CA PHE A 568 8.75 -50.68 2.05
C PHE A 568 7.66 -51.05 1.04
N PHE A 569 7.69 -52.27 0.49
CA PHE A 569 6.66 -52.73 -0.43
C PHE A 569 6.52 -54.25 -0.46
N THR A 570 5.31 -54.74 -0.70
CA THR A 570 5.05 -56.16 -0.93
C THR A 570 5.29 -56.57 -2.39
N PRO A 571 5.54 -57.86 -2.69
CA PRO A 571 5.80 -58.32 -4.05
C PRO A 571 4.53 -58.43 -4.93
N MET A 572 3.66 -57.42 -4.91
CA MET A 572 2.32 -57.43 -5.54
C MET A 572 2.24 -56.56 -6.81
N GLY A 573 3.29 -56.54 -7.63
CA GLY A 573 3.27 -55.85 -8.92
C GLY A 573 3.49 -54.34 -8.89
N HIS A 574 4.23 -53.84 -7.90
CA HIS A 574 4.53 -52.41 -7.77
C HIS A 574 5.66 -51.95 -8.68
N THR A 575 5.65 -50.65 -9.01
CA THR A 575 6.76 -49.98 -9.70
C THR A 575 7.42 -48.98 -8.75
N ILE A 576 8.68 -49.21 -8.43
CA ILE A 576 9.52 -48.35 -7.60
C ILE A 576 10.59 -47.75 -8.48
N SER A 577 10.43 -46.49 -8.90
CA SER A 577 11.30 -45.94 -9.93
C SER A 577 11.74 -44.51 -9.68
N ASN A 578 12.97 -44.17 -10.07
CA ASN A 578 13.46 -42.80 -10.04
C ASN A 578 13.35 -42.12 -8.67
N ASN A 579 13.47 -42.88 -7.57
CA ASN A 579 13.51 -42.31 -6.22
C ASN A 579 14.96 -42.05 -5.78
N TYR A 580 15.13 -41.03 -4.93
CA TYR A 580 16.41 -40.68 -4.31
C TYR A 580 16.33 -40.89 -2.81
N ILE A 581 17.24 -41.68 -2.26
CA ILE A 581 17.25 -42.05 -0.84
C ILE A 581 18.67 -41.88 -0.31
N GLU A 582 18.85 -41.11 0.77
CA GLU A 582 20.19 -40.82 1.31
C GLU A 582 20.23 -40.90 2.84
N ASN A 583 21.32 -41.43 3.40
CA ASN A 583 21.62 -41.49 4.83
C ASN A 583 20.69 -42.37 5.68
N VAL A 584 20.28 -43.54 5.19
CA VAL A 584 19.51 -44.48 6.03
C VAL A 584 20.46 -45.19 7.00
N SER A 585 20.32 -44.93 8.31
CA SER A 585 21.27 -45.42 9.33
C SER A 585 20.83 -46.65 10.13
N GLU A 586 19.62 -47.18 9.90
CA GLU A 586 19.11 -48.38 10.59
C GLU A 586 19.82 -49.67 10.11
N ASP A 587 20.12 -50.60 11.04
CA ASP A 587 20.80 -51.87 10.78
C ASP A 587 19.90 -53.12 11.00
N ASP A 588 18.66 -52.94 11.45
CA ASP A 588 17.65 -54.00 11.42
C ASP A 588 17.18 -54.27 9.97
N GLY A 589 17.18 -55.55 9.55
CA GLY A 589 16.76 -55.99 8.22
C GLY A 589 15.27 -55.75 7.93
N ALA A 590 14.46 -55.35 8.91
CA ALA A 590 13.10 -54.87 8.66
C ALA A 590 13.05 -53.45 8.06
N TYR A 591 14.19 -52.77 7.97
CA TYR A 591 14.37 -51.41 7.45
C TYR A 591 15.48 -51.36 6.40
N GLY A 592 15.50 -50.26 5.66
CA GLY A 592 16.46 -50.02 4.59
C GLY A 592 15.97 -48.95 3.62
N ALA A 593 16.79 -48.60 2.64
CA ALA A 593 16.39 -47.67 1.60
C ALA A 593 15.27 -48.26 0.74
N LEU A 594 15.39 -49.50 0.29
CA LEU A 594 14.32 -50.26 -0.37
C LEU A 594 14.14 -51.61 0.32
N VAL A 595 12.94 -51.94 0.75
CA VAL A 595 12.62 -53.17 1.47
C VAL A 595 11.45 -53.89 0.79
N MET A 596 11.73 -55.02 0.16
CA MET A 596 10.69 -55.93 -0.31
C MET A 596 10.33 -56.88 0.83
N ASN A 597 9.08 -56.85 1.28
CA ASN A 597 8.62 -57.57 2.45
C ASN A 597 7.43 -58.48 2.15
N SER A 598 7.46 -59.69 2.71
CA SER A 598 6.40 -60.69 2.57
C SER A 598 5.49 -60.85 3.79
N ASP A 599 5.87 -60.32 4.96
CA ASP A 599 5.11 -60.45 6.22
C ASP A 599 3.66 -59.97 6.11
N SER A 600 3.40 -59.01 5.23
CA SER A 600 2.07 -58.41 5.05
C SER A 600 1.11 -59.26 4.20
N ILE A 601 1.58 -60.38 3.65
CA ILE A 601 0.75 -61.26 2.82
C ILE A 601 0.24 -62.43 3.66
N ASP A 602 -1.01 -62.32 4.09
CA ASP A 602 -1.74 -63.38 4.78
C ASP A 602 -2.69 -64.10 3.83
N LEU A 603 -2.30 -65.31 3.38
CA LEU A 603 -3.13 -66.16 2.52
C LEU A 603 -4.28 -66.85 3.27
N SER A 604 -4.38 -66.70 4.59
CA SER A 604 -5.41 -67.39 5.38
C SER A 604 -6.74 -66.62 5.48
N THR A 605 -6.76 -65.34 5.09
CA THR A 605 -7.88 -64.44 5.43
C THR A 605 -8.72 -63.92 4.26
N SER A 606 -8.43 -64.29 2.99
CA SER A 606 -9.10 -63.76 1.77
C SER A 606 -9.37 -62.24 1.86
N LYS A 607 -8.38 -61.50 2.35
CA LYS A 607 -8.37 -60.05 2.56
C LYS A 607 -7.00 -59.50 2.13
N GLY A 608 -6.91 -58.18 1.92
CA GLY A 608 -5.67 -57.54 1.50
C GLY A 608 -5.05 -58.26 0.29
N ASN A 609 -3.75 -58.50 0.36
CA ASN A 609 -3.01 -59.24 -0.68
C ASN A 609 -3.49 -60.68 -0.90
N GLY A 610 -3.96 -61.38 0.14
CA GLY A 610 -4.54 -62.71 -0.01
C GLY A 610 -5.75 -62.71 -0.94
N PHE A 611 -6.55 -61.64 -0.91
CA PHE A 611 -7.69 -61.48 -1.80
C PHE A 611 -7.29 -61.22 -3.27
N ILE A 612 -6.20 -60.47 -3.49
CA ILE A 612 -5.62 -60.22 -4.83
C ILE A 612 -5.17 -61.55 -5.48
N ILE A 613 -4.49 -62.38 -4.69
CA ILE A 613 -3.98 -63.68 -5.13
C ILE A 613 -5.14 -64.65 -5.42
N ASP A 614 -6.13 -64.73 -4.53
CA ASP A 614 -7.34 -65.53 -4.73
C ASP A 614 -8.13 -65.08 -5.98
N ALA A 615 -8.15 -63.78 -6.27
CA ALA A 615 -8.79 -63.19 -7.44
C ALA A 615 -8.04 -63.48 -8.76
N GLY A 616 -6.80 -63.98 -8.69
CA GLY A 616 -6.02 -64.38 -9.85
C GLY A 616 -5.53 -63.22 -10.71
N VAL A 617 -5.14 -62.09 -10.09
CA VAL A 617 -4.52 -60.97 -10.81
C VAL A 617 -3.26 -61.46 -11.54
N GLU A 618 -3.25 -61.33 -12.88
CA GLU A 618 -2.33 -62.09 -13.75
C GLU A 618 -0.90 -61.52 -13.80
N ASP A 619 -0.72 -60.21 -13.58
CA ASP A 619 0.58 -59.55 -13.62
C ASP A 619 0.89 -58.89 -12.28
N LEU A 620 1.77 -59.54 -11.51
CA LEU A 620 2.31 -59.04 -10.24
C LEU A 620 3.82 -58.79 -10.35
N THR A 621 4.30 -58.42 -11.55
CA THR A 621 5.71 -58.13 -11.80
C THR A 621 6.15 -56.88 -11.04
N VAL A 622 7.12 -57.03 -10.13
CA VAL A 622 7.72 -55.91 -9.43
C VAL A 622 8.83 -55.31 -10.27
N THR A 623 8.77 -54.00 -10.47
CA THR A 623 9.81 -53.24 -11.20
C THR A 623 10.51 -52.29 -10.26
N ILE A 624 11.84 -52.37 -10.17
CA ILE A 624 12.70 -51.47 -9.40
C ILE A 624 13.71 -50.85 -10.37
N GLU A 625 13.49 -49.60 -10.78
CA GLU A 625 14.25 -49.01 -11.88
C GLU A 625 14.76 -47.60 -11.61
N GLY A 626 16.04 -47.35 -11.88
CA GLY A 626 16.57 -45.98 -11.91
C GLY A 626 16.54 -45.29 -10.56
N ASN A 627 16.63 -45.99 -9.44
CA ASN A 627 16.69 -45.36 -8.11
C ASN A 627 18.16 -45.04 -7.75
N THR A 628 18.37 -43.93 -7.05
CA THR A 628 19.67 -43.58 -6.45
C THR A 628 19.59 -43.73 -4.94
N ILE A 629 20.51 -44.51 -4.36
CA ILE A 629 20.66 -44.72 -2.93
C ILE A 629 22.08 -44.31 -2.54
N VAL A 630 22.22 -43.41 -1.58
CA VAL A 630 23.52 -42.92 -1.11
C VAL A 630 23.66 -43.16 0.39
N ASN A 631 24.74 -43.81 0.81
CA ASN A 631 25.05 -44.04 2.22
C ASN A 631 23.88 -44.62 3.02
N ALA A 632 23.37 -45.77 2.58
CA ALA A 632 22.35 -46.52 3.29
C ALA A 632 22.98 -47.80 3.85
N LYS A 633 22.83 -48.02 5.17
CA LYS A 633 23.31 -49.27 5.81
C LYS A 633 22.73 -50.53 5.18
N HIS A 634 21.46 -50.44 4.74
CA HIS A 634 20.77 -51.42 3.91
C HIS A 634 20.26 -50.74 2.63
N GLY A 635 20.83 -51.10 1.49
CA GLY A 635 20.44 -50.56 0.17
C GLY A 635 19.12 -51.14 -0.33
N LEU A 636 19.17 -52.37 -0.84
CA LEU A 636 17.99 -53.13 -1.30
C LEU A 636 17.91 -54.43 -0.50
N ASN A 637 16.82 -54.58 0.26
CA ASN A 637 16.65 -55.66 1.21
C ASN A 637 15.41 -56.51 0.88
N PHE A 638 15.50 -57.80 1.18
CA PHE A 638 14.42 -58.79 1.06
C PHE A 638 14.24 -59.45 2.42
N ASP A 639 13.01 -59.50 2.91
CA ASP A 639 12.73 -60.07 4.24
C ASP A 639 13.10 -61.57 4.32
N ASP A 640 13.65 -62.00 5.47
CA ASP A 640 14.22 -63.32 5.76
C ASP A 640 13.19 -64.33 6.30
N LYS A 641 11.99 -63.85 6.67
CA LYS A 641 10.98 -64.62 7.40
C LYS A 641 9.88 -65.16 6.48
N ASP A 642 9.67 -66.47 6.59
CA ASP A 642 8.47 -67.17 6.09
C ASP A 642 8.11 -66.85 4.64
N CYS A 643 9.13 -66.85 3.76
CA CYS A 643 8.92 -66.68 2.32
C CYS A 643 7.81 -67.60 1.82
N MET A 644 6.77 -66.94 1.36
CA MET A 644 5.49 -67.50 0.99
C MET A 644 5.66 -68.53 -0.14
N ASN A 645 4.62 -69.33 -0.39
CA ASN A 645 4.48 -70.11 -1.63
C ASN A 645 4.23 -69.18 -2.86
N LEU A 646 4.95 -68.07 -2.98
CA LEU A 646 4.89 -67.13 -4.09
C LEU A 646 6.29 -66.96 -4.65
N ASP A 647 6.44 -67.22 -5.95
CA ASP A 647 7.66 -66.92 -6.70
C ASP A 647 7.42 -65.63 -7.50
N PRO A 648 7.72 -64.43 -6.96
CA PRO A 648 7.49 -63.19 -7.67
C PRO A 648 8.46 -63.02 -8.84
N LEU A 649 7.99 -62.37 -9.90
CA LEU A 649 8.84 -61.88 -10.98
C LEU A 649 9.35 -60.49 -10.59
N VAL A 650 10.66 -60.32 -10.49
CA VAL A 650 11.30 -59.08 -10.05
C VAL A 650 12.27 -58.61 -11.13
N LEU A 651 12.09 -57.38 -11.59
CA LEU A 651 12.94 -56.73 -12.58
C LEU A 651 13.63 -55.54 -11.92
N VAL A 652 14.95 -55.62 -11.77
CA VAL A 652 15.78 -54.60 -11.13
C VAL A 652 16.75 -54.05 -12.16
N SER A 653 16.64 -52.77 -12.51
CA SER A 653 17.53 -52.21 -13.54
C SER A 653 17.93 -50.75 -13.33
N ASN A 654 19.11 -50.38 -13.84
CA ASN A 654 19.58 -48.99 -13.84
C ASN A 654 19.66 -48.32 -12.46
N ASN A 655 19.69 -49.07 -11.35
CA ASN A 655 19.78 -48.49 -10.01
C ASN A 655 21.24 -48.20 -9.64
N LEU A 656 21.47 -47.08 -8.93
CA LEU A 656 22.75 -46.71 -8.35
C LEU A 656 22.67 -46.83 -6.83
N ILE A 657 23.45 -47.73 -6.24
CA ILE A 657 23.69 -47.78 -4.79
C ILE A 657 25.14 -47.34 -4.60
N ALA A 658 25.31 -46.12 -4.09
CA ALA A 658 26.60 -45.45 -3.89
C ALA A 658 26.89 -45.34 -2.39
N ASN A 659 27.32 -46.43 -1.76
CA ASN A 659 27.84 -46.37 -0.39
C ASN A 659 29.33 -46.01 -0.39
N GLU A 660 29.84 -45.59 0.77
CA GLU A 660 31.19 -45.04 0.96
C GLU A 660 31.45 -43.71 0.22
N ALA A 661 30.46 -43.16 -0.50
CA ALA A 661 30.57 -41.83 -1.08
C ALA A 661 30.59 -40.76 0.02
N ALA A 662 31.48 -39.77 -0.09
CA ALA A 662 31.54 -38.68 0.88
C ALA A 662 30.16 -38.00 1.04
N ASN A 663 29.57 -38.09 2.25
CA ASN A 663 28.33 -37.38 2.55
C ASN A 663 28.57 -35.86 2.58
N ALA A 664 27.52 -35.05 2.69
CA ALA A 664 27.62 -33.59 2.75
C ALA A 664 28.54 -33.07 3.90
N ASN A 665 28.83 -33.92 4.90
CA ASN A 665 29.69 -33.64 6.05
C ASN A 665 31.09 -34.27 5.95
N GLY A 666 31.43 -34.94 4.84
CA GLY A 666 32.72 -35.58 4.60
C GLY A 666 32.98 -36.88 5.37
N ALA A 667 31.95 -37.54 5.89
CA ALA A 667 32.05 -38.87 6.49
C ALA A 667 31.63 -39.97 5.49
N GLU A 668 32.37 -41.08 5.51
CA GLU A 668 32.06 -42.32 4.79
C GLU A 668 31.23 -43.22 5.72
N SER A 669 30.18 -43.89 5.22
CA SER A 669 29.46 -44.91 6.00
C SER A 669 29.89 -46.32 5.55
N GLU A 670 30.26 -47.16 6.52
CA GLU A 670 30.32 -48.63 6.32
C GLU A 670 28.90 -49.11 5.99
N ALA A 671 28.70 -49.82 4.88
CA ALA A 671 27.36 -50.20 4.44
C ALA A 671 27.31 -51.57 3.76
N ALA A 672 26.20 -52.28 3.99
CA ALA A 672 25.82 -53.48 3.26
C ALA A 672 24.73 -53.11 2.20
N PRO A 673 24.95 -53.35 0.91
CA PRO A 673 23.99 -53.14 -0.16
C PRO A 673 22.82 -54.15 -0.12
N PHE A 674 23.04 -55.39 0.32
CA PHE A 674 22.02 -56.44 0.46
C PHE A 674 22.29 -57.29 1.70
N LYS A 675 21.31 -57.38 2.59
CA LYS A 675 21.27 -58.30 3.73
C LYS A 675 20.07 -59.22 3.53
N ASP A 676 20.14 -60.42 4.07
CA ASP A 676 19.09 -61.43 4.07
C ASP A 676 18.55 -61.83 2.69
N PHE A 677 19.39 -61.71 1.64
CA PHE A 677 18.97 -61.97 0.27
C PHE A 677 18.72 -63.47 0.10
N VAL A 678 17.46 -63.88 0.21
CA VAL A 678 17.00 -65.26 0.01
C VAL A 678 17.74 -66.24 0.93
N ALA A 679 17.36 -66.26 2.20
CA ALA A 679 17.48 -67.50 2.96
C ALA A 679 16.57 -68.54 2.30
N GLU A 680 16.99 -69.81 2.21
CA GLU A 680 16.02 -70.87 1.85
C GLU A 680 14.83 -70.78 2.83
N PRO A 681 13.59 -70.52 2.33
CA PRO A 681 13.05 -70.99 1.05
C PRO A 681 12.65 -69.93 -0.02
N CYS A 682 13.16 -68.69 -0.02
CA CYS A 682 12.63 -67.59 -0.87
C CYS A 682 13.02 -67.67 -2.36
N SER A 683 12.30 -68.41 -3.22
CA SER A 683 12.64 -68.47 -4.66
C SER A 683 12.02 -67.33 -5.49
N LEU A 684 12.80 -66.73 -6.40
CA LEU A 684 12.27 -65.82 -7.41
C LEU A 684 11.82 -66.59 -8.67
N LYS A 685 10.84 -66.05 -9.40
CA LYS A 685 10.36 -66.66 -10.64
C LYS A 685 11.46 -66.72 -11.70
N SER A 686 11.49 -67.81 -12.47
CA SER A 686 12.36 -67.89 -13.66
C SER A 686 12.03 -66.74 -14.62
N GLY A 687 12.99 -65.85 -14.86
CA GLY A 687 12.81 -64.63 -15.66
C GLY A 687 13.03 -63.33 -14.88
N SER A 688 13.18 -63.38 -13.55
CA SER A 688 13.67 -62.23 -12.79
C SER A 688 15.04 -61.79 -13.31
N ASP A 689 15.28 -60.48 -13.35
CA ASP A 689 16.42 -59.88 -14.04
C ASP A 689 17.02 -58.73 -13.22
N TYR A 690 18.35 -58.65 -13.23
CA TYR A 690 19.17 -57.65 -12.56
C TYR A 690 20.12 -57.04 -13.60
N SER A 691 19.64 -56.07 -14.38
CA SER A 691 20.38 -55.52 -15.53
C SER A 691 20.87 -54.10 -15.28
N ASN A 692 22.14 -53.84 -15.56
CA ASN A 692 22.73 -52.49 -15.55
C ASN A 692 22.60 -51.74 -14.21
N ASN A 693 22.63 -52.46 -13.08
CA ASN A 693 22.69 -51.83 -11.75
C ASN A 693 24.14 -51.66 -11.30
N HIS A 694 24.41 -50.58 -10.58
CA HIS A 694 25.73 -50.23 -10.05
C HIS A 694 25.65 -50.23 -8.52
N PHE A 695 26.38 -51.14 -7.86
CA PHE A 695 26.24 -51.41 -6.42
C PHE A 695 27.57 -51.31 -5.69
N TYR A 696 27.91 -50.14 -5.18
CA TYR A 696 29.15 -49.89 -4.44
C TYR A 696 28.90 -50.07 -2.95
N ALA A 697 29.46 -51.13 -2.35
CA ALA A 697 29.40 -51.40 -0.91
C ALA A 697 30.29 -52.60 -0.48
N ASP A 698 30.48 -52.77 0.84
CA ASP A 698 31.39 -53.76 1.43
C ASP A 698 30.99 -55.24 1.18
N GLU A 699 29.70 -55.57 1.14
CA GLU A 699 29.21 -56.97 1.02
C GLU A 699 27.94 -57.11 0.16
N LEU A 700 28.03 -57.61 -1.08
CA LEU A 700 26.86 -57.68 -1.99
C LEU A 700 25.70 -58.59 -1.57
N SER A 701 25.89 -59.53 -0.65
CA SER A 701 24.85 -60.43 -0.12
C SER A 701 25.46 -61.28 0.99
N ASP A 702 24.68 -61.54 2.04
CA ASP A 702 25.00 -62.50 3.09
C ASP A 702 24.75 -63.98 2.67
N SER A 703 24.17 -64.22 1.49
CA SER A 703 23.84 -65.53 0.92
C SER A 703 24.77 -65.94 -0.22
N THR A 704 25.54 -67.01 -0.02
CA THR A 704 26.57 -67.50 -0.97
C THR A 704 26.04 -67.99 -2.31
N ASP A 705 24.73 -68.20 -2.44
CA ASP A 705 24.08 -68.89 -3.56
C ASP A 705 23.36 -67.94 -4.54
N PHE A 706 23.36 -66.62 -4.30
CA PHE A 706 22.69 -65.69 -5.20
C PHE A 706 23.54 -65.32 -6.43
N ASP A 707 22.94 -65.45 -7.62
CA ASP A 707 23.57 -65.12 -8.89
C ASP A 707 22.88 -63.92 -9.55
N PHE A 708 23.58 -62.78 -9.57
CA PHE A 708 23.18 -61.57 -10.29
C PHE A 708 23.37 -61.75 -11.82
N ASN A 709 22.65 -62.70 -12.43
CA ASN A 709 22.70 -63.01 -13.87
C ASN A 709 24.09 -63.42 -14.41
N GLY A 710 24.78 -64.33 -13.73
CA GLY A 710 26.09 -64.83 -14.10
C GLY A 710 27.26 -63.96 -13.61
N LYS A 711 27.01 -63.05 -12.66
CA LYS A 711 28.02 -62.15 -12.09
C LYS A 711 28.59 -62.62 -10.73
N GLY A 712 27.97 -63.60 -10.07
CA GLY A 712 28.45 -64.13 -8.79
C GLY A 712 28.46 -63.10 -7.63
N GLN A 713 28.97 -63.51 -6.47
CA GLN A 713 28.99 -62.73 -5.21
C GLN A 713 30.03 -61.58 -5.13
N THR A 714 30.83 -61.34 -6.16
CA THR A 714 31.96 -60.39 -6.08
C THR A 714 31.76 -59.15 -6.95
N ASP A 715 31.80 -58.01 -6.25
CA ASP A 715 32.09 -56.64 -6.67
C ASP A 715 31.12 -55.90 -7.59
N GLY A 716 30.74 -54.71 -7.12
CA GLY A 716 29.85 -53.74 -7.71
C GLY A 716 30.40 -53.14 -8.97
N ASN A 717 30.07 -53.72 -10.12
CA ASN A 717 30.55 -53.32 -11.43
C ASN A 717 32.08 -53.11 -11.47
N ILE A 718 32.79 -54.17 -11.89
CA ILE A 718 34.05 -54.06 -12.63
C ILE A 718 34.01 -52.80 -13.51
N GLY A 719 34.69 -51.72 -13.08
CA GLY A 719 35.18 -50.72 -14.03
C GLY A 719 35.91 -51.47 -15.14
N ALA A 720 36.00 -50.94 -16.35
CA ALA A 720 36.63 -51.64 -17.48
C ALA A 720 38.10 -52.10 -17.22
N ASP A 721 38.66 -51.83 -16.04
CA ASP A 721 40.00 -52.07 -15.53
C ASP A 721 40.13 -53.02 -14.30
N ASP A 722 39.03 -53.65 -13.81
CA ASP A 722 39.04 -54.65 -12.72
C ASP A 722 39.63 -54.14 -11.35
N MET A 723 39.34 -52.89 -10.92
CA MET A 723 39.70 -52.36 -9.59
C MET A 723 38.48 -51.96 -8.73
N LEU A 724 38.63 -52.02 -7.39
CA LEU A 724 37.68 -51.50 -6.40
C LEU A 724 37.69 -49.96 -6.45
N ASP A 725 36.69 -49.37 -7.09
CA ASP A 725 36.49 -47.93 -7.17
C ASP A 725 35.23 -47.54 -6.38
N MET A 726 35.27 -46.42 -5.66
CA MET A 726 34.06 -45.80 -5.10
C MET A 726 33.17 -45.32 -6.23
N ALA A 727 31.86 -45.21 -5.97
CA ALA A 727 30.92 -44.58 -6.93
C ALA A 727 31.42 -43.17 -7.32
N ASP A 728 31.49 -42.89 -8.63
CA ASP A 728 31.78 -41.54 -9.11
C ASP A 728 30.47 -40.76 -9.16
N ILE A 729 30.27 -39.85 -8.20
CA ILE A 729 29.04 -39.07 -8.08
C ILE A 729 29.29 -37.56 -8.21
N VAL A 730 28.30 -36.87 -8.77
CA VAL A 730 28.21 -35.40 -8.77
C VAL A 730 26.92 -34.97 -8.11
N ARG A 731 26.98 -33.93 -7.28
CA ARG A 731 25.80 -33.32 -6.65
C ARG A 731 25.31 -32.11 -7.44
N ASP A 732 24.01 -32.01 -7.61
CA ASP A 732 23.37 -30.85 -8.22
C ASP A 732 23.27 -29.65 -7.25
N ALA A 733 22.59 -28.58 -7.68
CA ALA A 733 22.41 -27.38 -6.86
C ALA A 733 21.52 -27.60 -5.62
N ALA A 734 20.66 -28.62 -5.62
CA ALA A 734 19.86 -29.04 -4.48
C ALA A 734 20.62 -30.00 -3.55
N GLY A 735 21.80 -30.45 -3.96
CA GLY A 735 22.64 -31.39 -3.21
C GLY A 735 22.35 -32.85 -3.51
N LEU A 736 21.48 -33.17 -4.46
CA LEU A 736 21.14 -34.55 -4.84
C LEU A 736 22.25 -35.14 -5.70
N ALA A 737 22.69 -36.35 -5.37
CA ALA A 737 23.74 -37.05 -6.10
C ALA A 737 23.22 -37.75 -7.36
N SER A 738 24.02 -37.70 -8.42
CA SER A 738 23.84 -38.45 -9.65
C SER A 738 25.16 -39.08 -10.07
N GLY A 739 25.11 -40.21 -10.77
CA GLY A 739 26.32 -40.86 -11.28
C GLY A 739 27.05 -40.00 -12.31
N GLN A 740 28.37 -40.02 -12.29
CA GLN A 740 29.29 -39.39 -13.23
C GLN A 740 30.22 -40.45 -13.83
N GLY A 741 30.86 -40.14 -14.96
CA GLY A 741 31.89 -41.00 -15.52
C GLY A 741 31.31 -42.33 -16.00
N ALA A 742 31.72 -43.44 -15.37
CA ALA A 742 31.19 -44.77 -15.66
C ALA A 742 29.76 -44.96 -15.13
N ASP A 743 29.35 -44.19 -14.13
CA ASP A 743 28.02 -44.22 -13.51
C ASP A 743 27.04 -43.24 -14.18
N ALA A 744 27.48 -42.50 -15.21
CA ALA A 744 26.65 -41.50 -15.88
C ALA A 744 25.40 -42.12 -16.51
N GLY A 745 24.23 -41.63 -16.10
CA GLY A 745 22.92 -42.12 -16.56
C GLY A 745 22.40 -43.34 -15.82
N ILE A 746 23.06 -43.75 -14.73
CA ILE A 746 22.59 -44.77 -13.78
C ILE A 746 22.02 -44.08 -12.54
N GLY A 747 20.96 -44.67 -11.99
CA GLY A 747 20.21 -44.13 -10.86
C GLY A 747 19.14 -43.13 -11.28
N ALA A 748 18.70 -42.33 -10.32
CA ALA A 748 17.65 -41.35 -10.48
C ALA A 748 18.12 -40.16 -11.33
N ASP A 749 17.24 -39.72 -12.24
CA ASP A 749 17.37 -38.46 -12.95
C ASP A 749 17.05 -37.30 -12.00
N THR A 750 18.10 -36.74 -11.38
CA THR A 750 17.96 -35.65 -10.41
C THR A 750 17.33 -34.39 -11.00
N SER A 751 17.35 -34.21 -12.32
CA SER A 751 16.68 -33.07 -12.97
C SER A 751 15.15 -33.15 -12.93
N SER A 752 14.62 -34.35 -12.67
CA SER A 752 13.18 -34.62 -12.51
C SER A 752 12.74 -34.72 -11.03
N LEU A 753 13.69 -34.63 -10.10
CA LEU A 753 13.43 -34.68 -8.66
C LEU A 753 13.14 -33.28 -8.12
N MET A 754 12.33 -33.22 -7.06
CA MET A 754 12.00 -31.98 -6.36
C MET A 754 12.31 -32.12 -4.88
N LEU A 755 13.26 -31.34 -4.40
CA LEU A 755 13.48 -31.10 -2.97
C LEU A 755 12.61 -29.91 -2.54
N ILE A 756 11.39 -30.21 -2.12
CA ILE A 756 10.35 -29.24 -1.79
C ILE A 756 10.65 -28.59 -0.45
N THR A 757 10.68 -27.26 -0.38
CA THR A 757 10.89 -26.49 0.87
C THR A 757 9.57 -26.26 1.61
N GLU A 758 9.63 -25.86 2.89
CA GLU A 758 8.41 -25.57 3.66
C GLU A 758 7.60 -24.42 3.03
N GLU A 759 8.24 -23.39 2.50
CA GLU A 759 7.57 -22.22 1.90
C GLU A 759 6.80 -22.55 0.61
N GLN A 760 7.09 -23.71 -0.01
CA GLN A 760 6.45 -24.16 -1.24
C GLN A 760 5.15 -24.92 -0.98
N VAL A 761 4.87 -25.33 0.25
CA VAL A 761 3.70 -26.15 0.60
C VAL A 761 2.97 -25.60 1.83
N GLY A 762 1.81 -26.17 2.13
CA GLY A 762 0.98 -25.72 3.24
C GLY A 762 0.16 -24.46 2.93
N PRO A 763 -0.52 -23.90 3.95
CA PRO A 763 -1.51 -22.84 3.78
C PRO A 763 -0.94 -21.58 3.14
N GLY A 764 -1.65 -21.04 2.15
CA GLY A 764 -1.27 -19.80 1.46
C GLY A 764 -0.16 -19.95 0.41
N SER A 765 0.46 -21.14 0.27
CA SER A 765 1.43 -21.37 -0.79
C SER A 765 0.78 -21.24 -2.18
N THR A 766 1.44 -20.48 -3.05
CA THR A 766 1.07 -20.35 -4.48
C THR A 766 2.00 -21.15 -5.39
N TRP A 767 2.99 -21.85 -4.81
CA TRP A 767 3.93 -22.66 -5.59
C TRP A 767 3.20 -23.82 -6.28
N THR A 768 3.62 -24.13 -7.50
CA THR A 768 3.12 -25.25 -8.28
C THR A 768 4.30 -25.97 -8.91
N ALA A 769 4.24 -27.30 -8.97
CA ALA A 769 5.20 -28.10 -9.72
C ALA A 769 5.00 -27.82 -11.22
N ASN A 770 6.09 -27.46 -11.92
CA ASN A 770 6.07 -27.12 -13.36
C ASN A 770 6.36 -28.32 -14.24
#